data_AF-A0AAV6V938-F1
#
_entry.id   AF-A0AAV6V938-F1
#
_cell.length_a   1.000
_cell.length_b   1.000
_cell.length_c   1.000
_cell.angle_alpha   90.00
_cell.angle_beta   90.00
_cell.angle_gamma   90.00
#
_symmetry.space_group_name_H-M   'P 1'
#
loop_
_entity.id
_entity.type
_entity.pdbx_description
1 polymer ?
#
loop_
_entity_poly.entity_id
_entity_poly.type
_entity_poly.pdbx_seq_one_letter_code
_entity_poly.pdbx_strand_id
1 'polypeptide(L)'
;MCEERIGSKGPLEKEVRRTDSKGRQRGDLLHLAPERLGNRMVSIYHLLHLPRRIGLRIRNQLYGGNIIVRDTFAMSIHAMLLKVGLTTNLICRVGRSPPARALFRALFGRLVLADMSPKMFANRCKNSLRHIMTSVERKPLINDNIKSFEDIPGPKPLPIIGNLWRYFPIIGEYTLDKIHVSYDKMHRQFGPIVKEKIFGNRTLIHVFDPHDMRIVYESAGFRPFRLSHRALAKYRMERPHLYSGPGLFPSNGEEWYRFRRLFQKILLIDSTTENCSESLEDVTDDLVARIPELLDSSGEMDLQPLLFSWALECIGVITLNRRLGCLSAEGNEEATSLVKAANDTHMAVFITENRPCSILSYKKLVAAQNLLSLVVEKYLNQAIEECKNGKETKSMLSQMLQIENVDKRDIFTMILDMFLAGIDTTAYTLSFGLYNLAMNRSVQSKLREELKERLPTKNSRLKGSEIVTMAPYLKGVVSETLRVNPVSIGTGRITQSDLVLSGYHVPAKSMVILQHQVASMQKQHFADPHVFEPERWIRKEFKPLVSSPFGYGARMCVGKKLAHRELHLAFAKLIRNYDITYHYEKIDSCNRLINVPDKPLRLRLHSVLKYLKHSKMWSAFRPFSSRVLSFQNSFKPSKKSQRFMITAFATSVAGFEYVRRNKVYLATVSHFEDKKFMAEPVTEKSSLKDAKDMKARMELMILDVQADFCNALEKFEDTKKFKVDRWKRPEGGGGISCVLEDGDVFEKAGVNISVVHGVLPAAAVAQMRARGKKFSNSDKLPFFAAGVSSVIHPRNPNVPTIHFNYRYFEVSNGDGTTTWWFGGGTDMTPYILDESDCRHFHKTLKSSCDKYDNSYYSRFKKWCDEYFYITHRGECRGIGGIFFDDLDTPDQESCFQFVSTCAKSVIPSYIPVVEKSKDKGYSYADRQWQLLRRGRYVEFNLIYDRGTKFGLMTPGARYESILMSLPPFAKWQYCHTPDEKSKEYKLLEVLQKPREWV
;
A
#
# COMPACT_ATOMS: atom_id res chain seq x y z
N MET A 1 -30.40 15.91 -25.59
CA MET A 1 -31.23 16.63 -26.57
C MET A 1 -30.35 17.00 -27.75
N CYS A 2 -30.94 17.02 -28.96
CA CYS A 2 -30.23 17.01 -30.24
C CYS A 2 -29.45 15.70 -30.52
N GLU A 3 -30.16 14.57 -30.39
CA GLU A 3 -30.02 13.46 -31.34
C GLU A 3 -31.30 13.46 -32.19
N GLU A 4 -31.20 13.48 -33.53
CA GLU A 4 -31.94 12.55 -34.42
C GLU A 4 -31.64 12.79 -35.92
N ARG A 5 -31.74 11.67 -36.69
CA ARG A 5 -31.97 11.54 -38.15
C ARG A 5 -30.86 11.85 -39.17
N ILE A 6 -31.05 11.16 -40.31
CA ILE A 6 -30.30 11.17 -41.58
C ILE A 6 -28.87 10.59 -41.47
N GLY A 7 -28.46 9.60 -42.26
CA GLY A 7 -29.19 8.82 -43.26
C GLY A 7 -28.22 8.07 -44.18
N SER A 8 -28.42 6.76 -44.38
CA SER A 8 -27.46 5.91 -45.08
C SER A 8 -27.53 6.04 -46.60
N LYS A 9 -26.43 6.40 -47.26
CA LYS A 9 -26.10 5.99 -48.64
C LYS A 9 -24.63 6.27 -49.00
N GLY A 10 -24.09 5.39 -49.83
CA GLY A 10 -22.86 5.51 -50.60
C GLY A 10 -22.78 4.28 -51.52
N PRO A 11 -21.66 4.02 -52.21
CA PRO A 11 -20.57 4.92 -52.57
C PRO A 11 -20.59 5.23 -54.08
N LEU A 12 -19.63 6.01 -54.59
CA LEU A 12 -19.18 5.88 -55.99
C LEU A 12 -17.78 6.49 -56.17
N GLU A 13 -16.87 5.72 -56.75
CA GLU A 13 -15.52 6.15 -57.13
C GLU A 13 -15.52 6.70 -58.57
N LYS A 14 -14.64 7.66 -58.86
CA LYS A 14 -13.88 7.75 -60.14
C LYS A 14 -12.80 8.84 -60.09
N GLU A 15 -11.63 8.41 -59.61
CA GLU A 15 -10.38 8.34 -60.40
C GLU A 15 -10.33 9.09 -61.75
N VAL A 16 -9.16 9.70 -62.08
CA VAL A 16 -8.34 9.47 -63.31
C VAL A 16 -7.41 10.65 -63.68
N ARG A 17 -6.10 10.36 -63.80
CA ARG A 17 -5.00 11.10 -64.51
C ARG A 17 -4.64 12.52 -63.99
N ARG A 18 -3.45 13.09 -64.23
CA ARG A 18 -2.03 12.68 -64.47
C ARG A 18 -1.33 13.89 -65.14
N THR A 19 -0.21 14.36 -64.56
CA THR A 19 1.13 14.53 -65.18
C THR A 19 1.24 15.07 -66.63
N ASP A 20 2.18 15.95 -67.01
CA ASP A 20 3.43 16.41 -66.37
C ASP A 20 3.93 17.72 -67.06
N SER A 21 4.93 18.42 -66.50
CA SER A 21 6.19 18.68 -67.22
C SER A 21 7.18 19.64 -66.51
N LYS A 22 8.35 19.09 -66.16
CA LYS A 22 9.71 19.68 -66.30
C LYS A 22 10.02 21.06 -65.66
N GLY A 23 10.97 21.07 -64.72
CA GLY A 23 11.82 22.25 -64.44
C GLY A 23 12.55 22.19 -63.10
N ARG A 24 13.89 22.28 -63.09
CA ARG A 24 14.70 22.45 -61.85
C ARG A 24 15.27 23.86 -61.80
N GLN A 25 15.17 24.56 -60.67
CA GLN A 25 16.31 24.92 -59.79
C GLN A 25 15.97 26.00 -58.73
N ARG A 26 16.72 25.95 -57.62
CA ARG A 26 17.15 26.98 -56.63
C ARG A 26 16.54 28.40 -56.64
N GLY A 27 16.37 28.97 -55.44
CA GLY A 27 16.31 30.42 -55.19
C GLY A 27 15.94 30.77 -53.75
N ASP A 28 16.86 31.37 -52.99
CA ASP A 28 16.74 31.62 -51.54
C ASP A 28 16.06 32.95 -51.15
N LEU A 29 15.76 33.08 -49.83
CA LEU A 29 15.78 34.31 -49.01
C LEU A 29 14.86 35.51 -49.34
N LEU A 30 14.11 35.96 -48.33
CA LEU A 30 14.50 37.16 -47.58
C LEU A 30 13.79 37.32 -46.22
N HIS A 31 14.39 38.14 -45.33
CA HIS A 31 13.91 38.46 -43.98
C HIS A 31 12.86 39.60 -43.97
N LEU A 32 12.19 39.76 -42.82
CA LEU A 32 12.03 41.08 -42.19
C LEU A 32 11.92 40.95 -40.66
N ALA A 33 12.25 42.03 -39.93
CA ALA A 33 12.30 42.10 -38.47
C ALA A 33 11.49 43.30 -37.94
N PRO A 34 11.08 43.35 -36.64
CA PRO A 34 10.14 44.34 -36.12
C PRO A 34 10.78 45.61 -35.53
N GLU A 35 10.09 46.75 -35.67
CA GLU A 35 10.49 48.05 -35.11
C GLU A 35 9.88 48.39 -33.74
N ARG A 36 10.36 49.48 -33.11
CA ARG A 36 9.88 50.06 -31.84
C ARG A 36 9.53 51.55 -31.98
N LEU A 37 8.39 51.98 -31.44
CA LEU A 37 8.01 53.36 -31.08
C LEU A 37 7.05 53.28 -29.85
N GLY A 38 6.86 54.29 -28.99
CA GLY A 38 7.46 55.63 -28.81
C GLY A 38 6.73 56.41 -27.70
N ASN A 39 7.41 57.28 -26.92
CA ASN A 39 6.90 57.87 -25.65
C ASN A 39 6.18 59.24 -25.75
N ARG A 40 5.29 59.53 -24.77
CA ARG A 40 4.90 60.83 -24.15
C ARG A 40 4.51 60.57 -22.66
N MET A 41 4.62 61.42 -21.62
CA MET A 41 4.54 62.89 -21.40
C MET A 41 3.09 63.42 -21.31
N VAL A 42 2.64 64.26 -20.34
CA VAL A 42 3.31 65.12 -19.31
C VAL A 42 2.61 64.98 -17.90
N SER A 43 3.11 65.68 -16.87
CA SER A 43 2.65 65.82 -15.46
C SER A 43 1.67 67.01 -15.21
N ILE A 44 1.02 67.14 -14.02
CA ILE A 44 0.86 68.39 -13.20
C ILE A 44 -0.04 68.25 -11.91
N TYR A 45 0.51 68.61 -10.71
CA TYR A 45 -0.08 69.28 -9.48
C TYR A 45 -1.31 68.66 -8.70
N HIS A 46 -1.53 68.84 -7.36
CA HIS A 46 -0.73 69.39 -6.23
C HIS A 46 -1.17 68.87 -4.81
N LEU A 47 -0.54 69.42 -3.74
CA LEU A 47 -0.61 69.09 -2.29
C LEU A 47 -1.96 69.25 -1.55
N LEU A 48 -2.07 68.61 -0.37
CA LEU A 48 -2.49 69.26 0.90
C LEU A 48 -1.90 68.57 2.18
N HIS A 49 -2.10 69.16 3.37
CA HIS A 49 -1.14 69.15 4.51
C HIS A 49 -1.15 68.00 5.57
N LEU A 50 0.02 67.88 6.23
CA LEU A 50 0.36 67.32 7.57
C LEU A 50 0.03 68.32 8.72
N PRO A 51 0.34 68.10 10.02
CA PRO A 51 0.48 66.88 10.86
C PRO A 51 -0.27 67.00 12.22
N ARG A 52 -0.12 66.00 13.11
CA ARG A 52 0.23 66.27 14.54
C ARG A 52 0.97 65.09 15.20
N ARG A 53 1.84 65.40 16.17
CA ARG A 53 2.62 64.45 17.00
C ARG A 53 2.10 64.47 18.44
N ILE A 54 2.28 63.36 19.16
CA ILE A 54 2.76 63.20 20.56
C ILE A 54 2.87 61.67 20.81
N GLY A 55 3.90 61.07 21.43
CA GLY A 55 5.24 61.59 21.69
C GLY A 55 5.72 61.50 23.14
N LEU A 56 6.06 60.30 23.64
CA LEU A 56 6.97 60.13 24.80
C LEU A 56 7.60 58.72 24.84
N ARG A 57 8.80 58.64 25.42
CA ARG A 57 9.60 57.42 25.73
C ARG A 57 9.70 57.29 27.26
N ILE A 58 10.15 56.13 27.81
CA ILE A 58 11.44 56.01 28.57
C ILE A 58 11.65 54.66 29.32
N ARG A 59 12.87 54.13 29.17
CA ARG A 59 13.70 53.21 30.01
C ARG A 59 13.41 51.71 30.22
N ASN A 60 14.54 51.03 30.45
CA ASN A 60 14.75 49.65 30.88
C ASN A 60 15.21 49.63 32.36
N GLN A 61 15.03 48.48 33.04
CA GLN A 61 16.03 47.80 33.90
C GLN A 61 15.51 46.36 34.12
N LEU A 62 16.26 45.25 34.01
CA LEU A 62 17.61 44.85 34.43
C LEU A 62 17.82 44.71 35.95
N TYR A 63 17.49 43.53 36.47
CA TYR A 63 18.23 42.69 37.45
C TYR A 63 17.65 41.26 37.35
N GLY A 64 18.35 40.14 37.59
CA GLY A 64 19.78 39.96 37.87
C GLY A 64 20.02 39.07 39.10
N GLY A 65 20.13 37.74 38.93
CA GLY A 65 20.50 36.82 40.03
C GLY A 65 20.26 35.34 39.73
N ASN A 66 21.34 34.54 39.69
CA ASN A 66 21.31 33.08 39.68
C ASN A 66 21.76 32.54 41.05
N ILE A 67 21.24 31.38 41.48
CA ILE A 67 21.81 30.38 42.42
C ILE A 67 20.86 29.15 42.30
N ILE A 68 21.24 27.93 41.90
CA ILE A 68 22.30 26.98 42.31
C ILE A 68 21.96 26.28 43.66
N VAL A 69 22.00 24.96 43.86
CA VAL A 69 21.86 23.75 43.00
C VAL A 69 21.74 22.51 43.93
N ARG A 70 21.10 21.39 43.51
CA ARG A 70 21.20 20.01 44.11
C ARG A 70 20.69 19.81 45.56
N ASP A 71 20.57 18.62 46.16
CA ASP A 71 20.23 17.24 45.68
C ASP A 71 19.78 16.36 46.89
N THR A 72 19.22 15.17 46.62
CA THR A 72 19.27 13.91 47.42
C THR A 72 18.60 13.74 48.82
N PHE A 73 17.70 12.74 48.91
CA PHE A 73 17.53 11.68 49.95
C PHE A 73 17.22 12.10 51.44
N ALA A 74 16.51 11.33 52.30
CA ALA A 74 16.24 9.88 52.34
C ALA A 74 14.91 9.48 53.07
N MET A 75 14.71 8.15 53.18
CA MET A 75 13.68 7.32 53.87
C MET A 75 13.35 7.73 55.34
N SER A 76 12.32 7.24 56.07
CA SER A 76 11.75 5.87 56.14
C SER A 76 10.53 5.67 57.10
N ILE A 77 9.90 4.47 57.08
CA ILE A 77 9.33 3.66 58.22
C ILE A 77 7.85 3.80 58.76
N HIS A 78 7.12 2.65 58.68
CA HIS A 78 6.10 2.00 59.57
C HIS A 78 4.66 2.52 59.93
N ALA A 79 3.64 1.85 59.35
CA ALA A 79 2.75 0.80 59.94
C ALA A 79 1.59 1.04 60.97
N MET A 80 0.43 0.43 60.62
CA MET A 80 -0.54 -0.40 61.41
C MET A 80 -1.52 0.13 62.51
N LEU A 81 -2.83 0.06 62.16
CA LEU A 81 -3.96 -0.69 62.80
C LEU A 81 -4.66 -0.31 64.15
N LEU A 82 -6.00 -0.13 64.01
CA LEU A 82 -7.13 -0.72 64.78
C LEU A 82 -7.57 -0.29 66.20
N LYS A 83 -8.86 0.11 66.30
CA LYS A 83 -9.94 -0.19 67.32
C LYS A 83 -11.14 0.75 67.06
N VAL A 84 -12.41 0.51 67.44
CA VAL A 84 -13.28 -0.66 67.77
C VAL A 84 -14.76 -0.14 67.63
N GLY A 85 -15.87 -0.89 67.54
CA GLY A 85 -16.20 -2.32 67.66
C GLY A 85 -17.28 -2.72 66.62
N LEU A 86 -18.56 -3.08 66.86
CA LEU A 86 -19.41 -3.65 67.95
C LEU A 86 -20.89 -3.36 67.52
N THR A 87 -21.90 -4.24 67.43
CA THR A 87 -22.03 -5.72 67.54
C THR A 87 -23.10 -6.19 66.48
N THR A 88 -24.10 -7.10 66.56
CA THR A 88 -24.72 -7.97 67.60
C THR A 88 -25.22 -9.32 66.99
N ASN A 89 -26.51 -9.72 67.10
CA ASN A 89 -27.04 -11.09 66.85
C ASN A 89 -28.57 -11.06 66.47
N LEU A 90 -29.28 -12.13 66.02
CA LEU A 90 -29.15 -13.57 66.33
C LEU A 90 -29.71 -14.56 65.26
N ILE A 91 -28.84 -15.45 64.76
CA ILE A 91 -29.00 -16.88 64.35
C ILE A 91 -30.24 -17.36 63.52
N CYS A 92 -29.98 -17.80 62.28
CA CYS A 92 -30.39 -19.11 61.68
C CYS A 92 -29.82 -19.30 60.25
N ARG A 93 -29.71 -20.50 59.63
CA ARG A 93 -29.27 -21.84 60.11
C ARG A 93 -28.97 -22.78 58.90
N VAL A 94 -27.70 -23.18 58.68
CA VAL A 94 -27.21 -24.31 57.81
C VAL A 94 -27.55 -24.27 56.28
N GLY A 95 -26.65 -24.52 55.31
CA GLY A 95 -25.18 -24.70 55.34
C GLY A 95 -24.57 -25.31 54.04
N ARG A 96 -23.27 -25.08 53.81
CA ARG A 96 -22.30 -25.78 52.91
C ARG A 96 -22.55 -25.91 51.37
N SER A 97 -21.75 -25.13 50.61
CA SER A 97 -20.89 -25.46 49.43
C SER A 97 -21.31 -26.43 48.28
N PRO A 98 -20.89 -26.17 47.01
CA PRO A 98 -21.43 -26.77 45.77
C PRO A 98 -20.73 -28.07 45.29
N PRO A 99 -21.25 -28.73 44.23
CA PRO A 99 -20.55 -28.66 42.92
C PRO A 99 -21.51 -28.58 41.70
N ALA A 100 -21.03 -28.95 40.49
CA ALA A 100 -21.64 -28.64 39.19
C ALA A 100 -22.17 -29.87 38.40
N ARG A 101 -22.86 -29.56 37.28
CA ARG A 101 -23.28 -30.41 36.13
C ARG A 101 -24.68 -31.05 36.19
N ALA A 102 -25.27 -31.15 34.98
CA ALA A 102 -26.39 -32.01 34.57
C ALA A 102 -27.84 -31.65 35.00
N LEU A 103 -28.39 -30.59 34.38
CA LEU A 103 -29.83 -30.47 34.08
C LEU A 103 -29.96 -29.73 32.73
N PHE A 104 -30.38 -30.28 31.58
CA PHE A 104 -30.85 -31.61 31.19
C PHE A 104 -32.18 -32.09 31.79
N ARG A 105 -33.18 -32.33 30.92
CA ARG A 105 -34.46 -33.03 31.20
C ARG A 105 -35.42 -32.37 32.21
N ALA A 106 -35.76 -31.10 31.96
CA ALA A 106 -37.13 -30.63 32.15
C ALA A 106 -37.68 -30.23 30.76
N LEU A 107 -38.94 -30.57 30.45
CA LEU A 107 -39.60 -30.47 29.13
C LEU A 107 -39.31 -31.58 28.08
N PHE A 108 -39.34 -32.85 28.50
CA PHE A 108 -39.89 -33.90 27.64
C PHE A 108 -40.69 -34.90 28.49
N GLY A 109 -42.03 -34.82 28.38
CA GLY A 109 -42.97 -35.54 29.25
C GLY A 109 -44.27 -35.91 28.54
N ARG A 110 -44.19 -36.95 27.70
CA ARG A 110 -45.28 -37.83 27.20
C ARG A 110 -46.71 -37.26 27.04
N LEU A 111 -47.15 -37.15 25.79
CA LEU A 111 -48.51 -37.44 25.27
C LEU A 111 -48.32 -37.62 23.75
N VAL A 112 -48.06 -38.83 23.23
CA VAL A 112 -48.98 -39.95 22.95
C VAL A 112 -49.99 -39.63 21.83
N LEU A 113 -49.60 -40.04 20.62
CA LEU A 113 -50.38 -40.61 19.50
C LEU A 113 -51.89 -40.31 19.36
N ALA A 114 -52.26 -39.68 18.23
CA ALA A 114 -53.50 -39.93 17.48
C ALA A 114 -53.32 -39.49 16.01
N ASP A 115 -53.99 -40.16 15.06
CA ASP A 115 -53.81 -39.96 13.62
C ASP A 115 -54.48 -38.72 13.03
N MET A 116 -53.80 -38.05 12.07
CA MET A 116 -54.43 -37.27 11.00
C MET A 116 -53.59 -37.31 9.71
N SER A 117 -54.25 -37.43 8.56
CA SER A 117 -53.57 -37.76 7.28
C SER A 117 -53.06 -36.54 6.49
N PRO A 118 -51.99 -36.69 5.67
CA PRO A 118 -51.31 -35.56 5.02
C PRO A 118 -52.17 -34.71 4.07
N LYS A 119 -53.24 -35.28 3.49
CA LYS A 119 -54.07 -34.58 2.49
C LYS A 119 -54.87 -33.41 3.09
N MET A 120 -55.17 -33.44 4.39
CA MET A 120 -55.98 -32.40 5.03
C MET A 120 -55.17 -31.12 5.34
N PHE A 121 -53.88 -31.26 5.64
CA PHE A 121 -52.98 -30.14 5.90
C PHE A 121 -52.72 -29.31 4.63
N ALA A 122 -52.51 -29.99 3.49
CA ALA A 122 -52.21 -29.37 2.19
C ALA A 122 -53.30 -28.37 1.72
N ASN A 123 -54.58 -28.67 1.97
CA ASN A 123 -55.68 -27.79 1.55
C ASN A 123 -55.90 -26.57 2.46
N ARG A 124 -55.65 -26.66 3.78
CA ARG A 124 -55.71 -25.47 4.67
C ARG A 124 -54.56 -24.49 4.39
N CYS A 125 -53.35 -24.98 4.11
CA CYS A 125 -52.21 -24.12 3.79
C CYS A 125 -52.41 -23.33 2.48
N LYS A 126 -53.00 -23.93 1.44
CA LYS A 126 -53.22 -23.25 0.15
C LYS A 126 -54.14 -22.02 0.24
N ASN A 127 -55.17 -22.05 1.10
CA ASN A 127 -56.09 -20.91 1.24
C ASN A 127 -55.55 -19.81 2.16
N SER A 128 -54.74 -20.15 3.18
CA SER A 128 -54.09 -19.14 4.03
C SER A 128 -52.96 -18.39 3.29
N LEU A 129 -52.21 -19.07 2.42
CA LEU A 129 -51.09 -18.46 1.68
C LEU A 129 -51.52 -17.43 0.62
N ARG A 130 -52.76 -17.47 0.11
CA ARG A 130 -53.25 -16.47 -0.87
C ARG A 130 -53.62 -15.12 -0.24
N HIS A 131 -53.99 -15.06 1.04
CA HIS A 131 -54.32 -13.80 1.72
C HIS A 131 -53.13 -13.12 2.44
N ILE A 132 -51.97 -13.77 2.50
CA ILE A 132 -50.74 -13.23 3.13
C ILE A 132 -49.73 -12.73 2.08
N MET A 133 -49.99 -12.95 0.78
CA MET A 133 -49.13 -12.52 -0.33
C MET A 133 -49.54 -11.21 -1.02
N THR A 134 -50.30 -10.33 -0.35
CA THR A 134 -50.53 -8.95 -0.79
C THR A 134 -50.35 -7.96 0.36
N SER A 135 -49.84 -6.75 0.03
CA SER A 135 -49.69 -5.61 0.96
C SER A 135 -48.80 -5.77 2.21
N VAL A 136 -47.59 -6.31 2.07
CA VAL A 136 -46.43 -5.82 2.87
C VAL A 136 -45.24 -5.57 1.95
N GLU A 137 -45.23 -4.41 1.28
CA GLU A 137 -43.98 -3.84 0.80
C GLU A 137 -43.10 -3.54 2.02
N ARG A 138 -41.90 -4.11 2.07
CA ARG A 138 -40.89 -3.69 3.05
C ARG A 138 -40.36 -2.32 2.65
N LYS A 139 -41.02 -1.26 3.15
CA LYS A 139 -40.37 0.04 3.30
C LYS A 139 -38.99 -0.20 3.96
N PRO A 140 -37.91 0.45 3.49
CA PRO A 140 -36.65 0.43 4.22
C PRO A 140 -36.86 1.02 5.62
N LEU A 141 -35.90 0.80 6.52
CA LEU A 141 -35.82 1.56 7.77
C LEU A 141 -35.52 3.03 7.41
N ILE A 142 -36.58 3.79 7.18
CA ILE A 142 -36.53 5.25 7.12
C ILE A 142 -36.14 5.69 8.53
N ASN A 143 -34.91 6.16 8.65
CA ASN A 143 -34.54 7.01 9.77
C ASN A 143 -35.25 8.35 9.51
N ASP A 144 -36.28 8.68 10.30
CA ASP A 144 -37.26 9.76 10.03
C ASP A 144 -36.65 11.18 9.96
N ASN A 145 -35.33 11.30 10.14
CA ASN A 145 -34.54 12.53 10.00
C ASN A 145 -33.73 12.62 8.68
N ILE A 146 -33.85 11.68 7.74
CA ILE A 146 -33.19 11.79 6.42
C ILE A 146 -33.92 12.85 5.58
N LYS A 147 -33.20 13.92 5.23
CA LYS A 147 -33.72 15.02 4.41
C LYS A 147 -33.71 14.68 2.92
N SER A 148 -34.56 15.33 2.14
CA SER A 148 -34.65 15.08 0.70
C SER A 148 -33.47 15.66 -0.07
N PHE A 149 -33.30 15.21 -1.31
CA PHE A 149 -32.37 15.84 -2.25
C PHE A 149 -32.67 17.33 -2.50
N GLU A 150 -33.94 17.75 -2.34
CA GLU A 150 -34.28 19.16 -2.53
C GLU A 150 -33.89 20.06 -1.36
N ASP A 151 -33.76 19.50 -0.15
CA ASP A 151 -33.33 20.22 1.06
C ASP A 151 -31.82 20.48 1.14
N ILE A 152 -31.00 19.87 0.27
CA ILE A 152 -29.54 20.07 0.28
C ILE A 152 -29.23 21.56 0.06
N PRO A 153 -28.53 22.22 1.01
CA PRO A 153 -28.32 23.67 0.96
C PRO A 153 -27.42 24.08 -0.22
N GLY A 154 -27.55 25.32 -0.68
CA GLY A 154 -26.69 25.84 -1.74
C GLY A 154 -27.17 27.16 -2.36
N PRO A 155 -26.41 27.68 -3.33
CA PRO A 155 -26.72 28.95 -3.97
C PRO A 155 -28.03 28.87 -4.78
N LYS A 156 -28.97 29.77 -4.46
CA LYS A 156 -30.27 29.85 -5.16
C LYS A 156 -30.05 30.17 -6.65
N PRO A 157 -30.51 29.32 -7.58
CA PRO A 157 -30.38 29.53 -9.01
C PRO A 157 -31.42 30.53 -9.55
N LEU A 158 -31.08 31.21 -10.64
CA LEU A 158 -32.04 31.96 -11.45
C LEU A 158 -32.75 31.05 -12.47
N PRO A 159 -33.97 31.40 -12.94
CA PRO A 159 -34.66 30.69 -14.00
C PRO A 159 -33.80 30.56 -15.27
N ILE A 160 -33.86 29.40 -15.93
CA ILE A 160 -33.10 29.02 -17.14
C ILE A 160 -31.57 28.96 -16.93
N ILE A 161 -30.94 30.07 -16.54
CA ILE A 161 -29.48 30.24 -16.48
C ILE A 161 -28.83 29.65 -15.22
N GLY A 162 -29.61 29.22 -14.23
CA GLY A 162 -29.10 28.54 -13.04
C GLY A 162 -28.24 29.44 -12.15
N ASN A 163 -27.10 28.92 -11.70
CA ASN A 163 -26.07 29.67 -10.97
C ASN A 163 -24.91 30.13 -11.88
N LEU A 164 -24.95 29.87 -13.20
CA LEU A 164 -23.86 30.23 -14.12
C LEU A 164 -23.51 31.74 -14.09
N TRP A 165 -24.50 32.60 -13.85
CA TRP A 165 -24.31 34.05 -13.70
C TRP A 165 -23.40 34.43 -12.53
N ARG A 166 -23.32 33.60 -11.49
CA ARG A 166 -22.44 33.82 -10.33
C ARG A 166 -20.96 33.75 -10.68
N TYR A 167 -20.62 33.23 -11.87
CA TYR A 167 -19.26 33.14 -12.39
C TYR A 167 -18.94 34.21 -13.46
N PHE A 168 -19.78 35.25 -13.61
CA PHE A 168 -19.56 36.33 -14.58
C PHE A 168 -18.62 37.41 -14.01
N PRO A 169 -17.61 37.92 -14.75
CA PRO A 169 -16.51 38.71 -14.17
C PRO A 169 -16.83 40.04 -13.47
N ILE A 170 -18.06 40.58 -13.59
CA ILE A 170 -18.45 41.90 -13.05
C ILE A 170 -19.54 41.78 -11.98
N ILE A 171 -20.52 40.88 -12.19
CA ILE A 171 -21.68 40.70 -11.29
C ILE A 171 -21.63 39.36 -10.51
N GLY A 172 -20.59 38.57 -10.72
CA GLY A 172 -20.45 37.23 -10.19
C GLY A 172 -19.90 37.20 -8.76
N GLU A 173 -20.52 36.39 -7.91
CA GLU A 173 -20.08 36.12 -6.54
C GLU A 173 -18.93 35.09 -6.42
N TYR A 174 -18.60 34.42 -7.53
CA TYR A 174 -17.64 33.33 -7.66
C TYR A 174 -16.73 33.55 -8.87
N THR A 175 -15.55 32.91 -8.87
CA THR A 175 -14.63 32.90 -10.01
C THR A 175 -14.28 31.46 -10.42
N LEU A 176 -14.11 31.25 -11.72
CA LEU A 176 -13.57 30.00 -12.28
C LEU A 176 -12.04 29.97 -12.22
N ASP A 177 -11.38 31.13 -12.27
CA ASP A 177 -9.92 31.22 -12.21
C ASP A 177 -9.40 30.90 -10.80
N LYS A 178 -10.02 31.42 -9.74
CA LYS A 178 -9.71 31.04 -8.34
C LYS A 178 -10.82 30.18 -7.71
N ILE A 179 -11.24 29.14 -8.43
CA ILE A 179 -12.40 28.29 -8.06
C ILE A 179 -12.26 27.61 -6.68
N HIS A 180 -11.05 27.40 -6.17
CA HIS A 180 -10.84 26.92 -4.80
C HIS A 180 -11.34 27.93 -3.74
N VAL A 181 -11.25 29.24 -3.99
CA VAL A 181 -11.85 30.30 -3.14
C VAL A 181 -13.38 30.27 -3.26
N SER A 182 -13.92 30.08 -4.46
CA SER A 182 -15.36 29.92 -4.69
C SER A 182 -15.92 28.74 -3.88
N TYR A 183 -15.22 27.61 -3.87
CA TYR A 183 -15.61 26.42 -3.12
C TYR A 183 -15.44 26.56 -1.59
N ASP A 184 -14.41 27.26 -1.11
CA ASP A 184 -14.27 27.60 0.32
C ASP A 184 -15.36 28.58 0.78
N LYS A 185 -15.73 29.57 -0.05
CA LYS A 185 -16.90 30.43 0.19
C LYS A 185 -18.19 29.61 0.29
N MET A 186 -18.42 28.67 -0.63
CA MET A 186 -19.58 27.76 -0.57
C MET A 186 -19.58 26.94 0.73
N HIS A 187 -18.46 26.32 1.11
CA HIS A 187 -18.33 25.54 2.34
C HIS A 187 -18.67 26.37 3.58
N ARG A 188 -18.13 27.59 3.69
CA ARG A 188 -18.41 28.50 4.82
C ARG A 188 -19.86 28.98 4.88
N GLN A 189 -20.54 29.09 3.73
CA GLN A 189 -21.90 29.60 3.64
C GLN A 189 -22.98 28.51 3.79
N PHE A 190 -22.70 27.27 3.36
CA PHE A 190 -23.70 26.21 3.24
C PHE A 190 -23.33 24.90 3.97
N GLY A 191 -22.09 24.75 4.43
CA GLY A 191 -21.64 23.61 5.25
C GLY A 191 -21.04 22.43 4.47
N PRO A 192 -21.10 21.20 5.02
CA PRO A 192 -20.30 20.06 4.55
C PRO A 192 -20.75 19.46 3.20
N ILE A 193 -21.97 19.75 2.77
CA ILE A 193 -22.54 19.34 1.48
C ILE A 193 -23.27 20.53 0.85
N VAL A 194 -23.08 20.75 -0.46
CA VAL A 194 -23.63 21.91 -1.17
C VAL A 194 -24.16 21.52 -2.54
N LYS A 195 -25.41 21.89 -2.86
CA LYS A 195 -26.05 21.66 -4.16
C LYS A 195 -26.00 22.91 -5.04
N GLU A 196 -25.28 22.85 -6.16
CA GLU A 196 -25.24 23.93 -7.16
C GLU A 196 -25.88 23.49 -8.48
N LYS A 197 -27.03 24.08 -8.83
CA LYS A 197 -27.62 23.97 -10.17
C LYS A 197 -26.93 24.98 -11.10
N ILE A 198 -26.06 24.51 -12.00
CA ILE A 198 -25.21 25.35 -12.86
C ILE A 198 -26.03 26.00 -13.99
N PHE A 199 -26.55 25.20 -14.92
CA PHE A 199 -27.27 25.63 -16.12
C PHE A 199 -28.13 24.48 -16.64
N GLY A 200 -29.37 24.76 -17.06
CA GLY A 200 -30.32 23.73 -17.48
C GLY A 200 -30.48 22.63 -16.42
N ASN A 201 -30.30 21.37 -16.82
CA ASN A 201 -30.42 20.20 -15.94
C ASN A 201 -29.09 19.77 -15.27
N ARG A 202 -28.03 20.59 -15.32
CA ARG A 202 -26.74 20.27 -14.70
C ARG A 202 -26.73 20.71 -13.22
N THR A 203 -26.89 19.76 -12.31
CA THR A 203 -26.73 19.95 -10.86
C THR A 203 -25.47 19.25 -10.36
N LEU A 204 -24.64 19.96 -9.60
CA LEU A 204 -23.45 19.45 -8.91
C LEU A 204 -23.72 19.35 -7.41
N ILE A 205 -23.21 18.30 -6.77
CA ILE A 205 -23.19 18.12 -5.32
C ILE A 205 -21.72 18.21 -4.87
N HIS A 206 -21.35 19.28 -4.18
CA HIS A 206 -20.02 19.48 -3.64
C HIS A 206 -19.98 18.89 -2.22
N VAL A 207 -19.02 18.01 -1.97
CA VAL A 207 -18.83 17.33 -0.68
C VAL A 207 -17.50 17.74 -0.09
N PHE A 208 -17.55 18.23 1.15
CA PHE A 208 -16.40 18.72 1.91
C PHE A 208 -16.06 17.83 3.12
N ASP A 209 -17.00 17.02 3.62
CA ASP A 209 -16.71 16.11 4.74
C ASP A 209 -16.03 14.78 4.29
N PRO A 210 -14.92 14.35 4.93
CA PRO A 210 -14.19 13.13 4.57
C PRO A 210 -14.96 11.80 4.76
N HIS A 211 -16.01 11.75 5.58
CA HIS A 211 -16.88 10.58 5.74
C HIS A 211 -17.76 10.40 4.50
N ASP A 212 -18.42 11.48 4.06
CA ASP A 212 -19.19 11.48 2.81
C ASP A 212 -18.30 11.18 1.59
N MET A 213 -17.07 11.73 1.55
CA MET A 213 -16.10 11.39 0.50
C MET A 213 -15.80 9.88 0.45
N ARG A 214 -15.74 9.21 1.61
CA ARG A 214 -15.54 7.75 1.69
C ARG A 214 -16.73 6.99 1.12
N ILE A 215 -17.95 7.34 1.53
CA ILE A 215 -19.19 6.73 1.03
C ILE A 215 -19.27 6.83 -0.51
N VAL A 216 -18.94 7.99 -1.07
CA VAL A 216 -18.94 8.22 -2.53
C VAL A 216 -17.83 7.44 -3.25
N TYR A 217 -16.68 7.20 -2.61
CA TYR A 217 -15.64 6.34 -3.19
C TYR A 217 -15.97 4.85 -3.13
N GLU A 218 -16.49 4.37 -2.00
CA GLU A 218 -16.79 2.94 -1.77
C GLU A 218 -17.97 2.47 -2.63
N SER A 219 -19.01 3.30 -2.79
CA SER A 219 -20.16 3.03 -3.66
C SER A 219 -19.85 3.02 -5.17
N ALA A 220 -18.73 3.60 -5.60
CA ALA A 220 -18.38 3.71 -7.03
C ALA A 220 -17.72 2.44 -7.62
N GLY A 221 -17.35 1.47 -6.77
CA GLY A 221 -16.92 0.12 -7.18
C GLY A 221 -15.76 0.07 -8.20
N PHE A 222 -15.79 -0.95 -9.07
CA PHE A 222 -14.73 -1.24 -10.05
C PHE A 222 -14.90 -0.52 -11.40
N ARG A 223 -16.09 0.00 -11.71
CA ARG A 223 -16.44 0.63 -12.99
C ARG A 223 -16.95 2.08 -12.82
N PRO A 224 -16.24 2.96 -12.08
CA PRO A 224 -16.74 4.25 -11.63
C PRO A 224 -16.90 5.27 -12.77
N PHE A 225 -18.03 5.97 -12.77
CA PHE A 225 -18.37 7.00 -13.73
C PHE A 225 -17.92 8.41 -13.26
N ARG A 226 -17.56 9.29 -14.21
CA ARG A 226 -17.29 10.72 -14.00
C ARG A 226 -17.67 11.53 -15.25
N LEU A 227 -18.20 12.74 -15.09
CA LEU A 227 -18.38 13.68 -16.21
C LEU A 227 -17.05 14.43 -16.45
N SER A 228 -16.38 14.17 -17.58
CA SER A 228 -15.12 14.83 -17.91
C SER A 228 -14.70 14.61 -19.37
N HIS A 229 -13.92 15.55 -19.92
CA HIS A 229 -13.24 15.44 -21.23
C HIS A 229 -14.15 15.13 -22.44
N ARG A 230 -15.42 15.56 -22.42
CA ARG A 230 -16.42 15.26 -23.47
C ARG A 230 -16.00 15.76 -24.87
N ALA A 231 -15.34 16.91 -24.94
CA ALA A 231 -14.82 17.44 -26.20
C ALA A 231 -13.70 16.57 -26.79
N LEU A 232 -12.81 16.04 -25.93
CA LEU A 232 -11.78 15.08 -26.33
C LEU A 232 -12.38 13.73 -26.76
N ALA A 233 -13.43 13.27 -26.06
CA ALA A 233 -14.19 12.08 -26.48
C ALA A 233 -14.72 12.24 -27.90
N LYS A 234 -15.39 13.36 -28.20
CA LYS A 234 -15.92 13.65 -29.53
C LYS A 234 -14.80 13.66 -30.59
N TYR A 235 -13.70 14.37 -30.34
CA TYR A 235 -12.56 14.42 -31.26
C TYR A 235 -12.01 13.03 -31.61
N ARG A 236 -11.88 12.13 -30.62
CA ARG A 236 -11.37 10.76 -30.83
C ARG A 236 -12.38 9.87 -31.56
N MET A 237 -13.66 9.91 -31.17
CA MET A 237 -14.70 9.10 -31.83
C MET A 237 -15.00 9.54 -33.27
N GLU A 238 -14.72 10.79 -33.64
CA GLU A 238 -14.71 11.28 -35.04
C GLU A 238 -13.55 10.70 -35.88
N ARG A 239 -12.56 10.04 -35.26
CA ARG A 239 -11.31 9.58 -35.90
C ARG A 239 -11.04 8.09 -35.63
N PRO A 240 -11.96 7.17 -36.00
CA PRO A 240 -11.85 5.73 -35.68
C PRO A 240 -10.65 5.03 -36.34
N HIS A 241 -10.00 5.65 -37.32
CA HIS A 241 -8.75 5.15 -37.92
C HIS A 241 -7.55 5.29 -36.97
N LEU A 242 -7.52 6.33 -36.11
CA LEU A 242 -6.49 6.53 -35.08
C LEU A 242 -6.91 5.95 -33.72
N TYR A 243 -8.19 6.00 -33.38
CA TYR A 243 -8.69 5.70 -32.04
C TYR A 243 -9.67 4.52 -32.04
N SER A 244 -9.38 3.51 -31.23
CA SER A 244 -10.27 2.38 -30.87
C SER A 244 -11.45 2.83 -30.00
N GLY A 245 -11.26 3.88 -29.20
CA GLY A 245 -12.25 4.43 -28.28
C GLY A 245 -11.78 5.75 -27.64
N PRO A 246 -12.48 6.27 -26.62
CA PRO A 246 -12.20 7.59 -26.07
C PRO A 246 -10.87 7.73 -25.30
N GLY A 247 -10.22 6.63 -24.92
CA GLY A 247 -9.04 6.63 -24.05
C GLY A 247 -9.36 6.80 -22.55
N LEU A 248 -8.33 6.94 -21.72
CA LEU A 248 -8.39 6.84 -20.26
C LEU A 248 -9.19 7.97 -19.58
N PHE A 249 -9.08 9.19 -20.10
CA PHE A 249 -9.73 10.36 -19.49
C PHE A 249 -11.25 10.43 -19.72
N PRO A 250 -11.77 10.27 -20.95
CA PRO A 250 -13.19 10.51 -21.25
C PRO A 250 -14.08 9.28 -21.18
N SER A 251 -13.51 8.07 -21.31
CA SER A 251 -14.27 6.81 -21.21
C SER A 251 -14.93 6.65 -19.83
N ASN A 252 -15.94 5.79 -19.74
CA ASN A 252 -16.66 5.52 -18.49
C ASN A 252 -17.13 4.06 -18.44
N GLY A 253 -17.55 3.59 -17.26
CA GLY A 253 -18.13 2.26 -17.07
C GLY A 253 -17.23 1.13 -17.57
N GLU A 254 -17.80 0.26 -18.42
CA GLU A 254 -17.09 -0.88 -18.99
C GLU A 254 -15.94 -0.48 -19.90
N GLU A 255 -16.10 0.52 -20.77
CA GLU A 255 -15.06 0.94 -21.71
C GLU A 255 -13.84 1.53 -20.98
N TRP A 256 -14.08 2.32 -19.92
CA TRP A 256 -12.99 2.76 -19.06
C TRP A 256 -12.29 1.58 -18.37
N TYR A 257 -13.05 0.59 -17.90
CA TYR A 257 -12.50 -0.57 -17.23
C TYR A 257 -11.70 -1.47 -18.19
N ARG A 258 -12.18 -1.68 -19.42
CA ARG A 258 -11.46 -2.36 -20.52
C ARG A 258 -10.10 -1.69 -20.74
N PHE A 259 -10.12 -0.39 -21.07
CA PHE A 259 -8.92 0.39 -21.39
C PHE A 259 -7.95 0.46 -20.21
N ARG A 260 -8.44 0.70 -18.98
CA ARG A 260 -7.62 0.72 -17.77
C ARG A 260 -6.99 -0.66 -17.50
N ARG A 261 -7.74 -1.76 -17.64
CA ARG A 261 -7.26 -3.10 -17.28
C ARG A 261 -6.09 -3.58 -18.12
N LEU A 262 -6.03 -3.21 -19.40
CA LEU A 262 -4.92 -3.52 -20.30
C LEU A 262 -3.59 -2.99 -19.74
N PHE A 263 -3.53 -1.71 -19.42
CA PHE A 263 -2.26 -1.01 -19.17
C PHE A 263 -1.93 -0.81 -17.68
N GLN A 264 -2.90 -0.96 -16.76
CA GLN A 264 -2.66 -0.64 -15.34
C GLN A 264 -1.60 -1.51 -14.66
N LYS A 265 -1.33 -2.74 -15.15
CA LYS A 265 -0.25 -3.57 -14.60
C LYS A 265 1.12 -2.95 -14.88
N ILE A 266 1.39 -2.66 -16.16
CA ILE A 266 2.62 -2.00 -16.64
C ILE A 266 2.88 -0.69 -15.88
N LEU A 267 1.82 0.08 -15.59
CA LEU A 267 1.91 1.39 -14.94
C LEU A 267 1.97 1.38 -13.40
N LEU A 268 1.74 0.23 -12.74
CA LEU A 268 1.64 0.15 -11.27
C LEU A 268 2.49 -0.96 -10.61
N ILE A 269 3.09 -1.87 -11.38
CA ILE A 269 4.05 -2.86 -10.87
C ILE A 269 5.42 -2.19 -10.69
N ASP A 270 6.11 -2.44 -9.57
CA ASP A 270 7.32 -1.69 -9.24
C ASP A 270 8.51 -2.01 -10.15
N SER A 271 8.66 -3.25 -10.63
CA SER A 271 9.75 -3.64 -11.55
C SER A 271 9.77 -2.82 -12.84
N THR A 272 8.61 -2.59 -13.47
CA THR A 272 8.52 -1.72 -14.67
C THR A 272 8.87 -0.26 -14.34
N THR A 273 8.62 0.22 -13.12
CA THR A 273 9.05 1.56 -12.68
C THR A 273 10.51 1.63 -12.22
N GLU A 274 11.13 0.49 -11.91
CA GLU A 274 12.57 0.38 -11.62
C GLU A 274 13.38 0.42 -12.93
N ASN A 275 12.89 -0.23 -14.00
CA ASN A 275 13.53 -0.26 -15.34
C ASN A 275 13.89 1.11 -15.91
N CYS A 276 13.11 2.16 -15.62
CA CYS A 276 13.36 3.52 -16.08
C CYS A 276 14.05 4.43 -15.04
N SER A 277 14.37 3.92 -13.84
CA SER A 277 14.84 4.77 -12.73
C SER A 277 16.25 5.33 -12.94
N GLU A 278 17.17 4.59 -13.57
CA GLU A 278 18.51 5.11 -13.93
C GLU A 278 18.39 6.26 -14.93
N SER A 279 17.56 6.09 -15.97
CA SER A 279 17.34 7.07 -17.03
C SER A 279 16.54 8.31 -16.56
N LEU A 280 15.64 8.15 -15.59
CA LEU A 280 15.00 9.28 -14.90
C LEU A 280 16.00 10.06 -14.03
N GLU A 281 17.00 9.39 -13.48
CA GLU A 281 18.09 10.07 -12.76
C GLU A 281 19.01 10.82 -13.73
N ASP A 282 19.34 10.27 -14.90
CA ASP A 282 20.08 11.00 -15.96
C ASP A 282 19.33 12.28 -16.39
N VAL A 283 18.02 12.18 -16.65
CA VAL A 283 17.18 13.33 -17.01
C VAL A 283 17.11 14.39 -15.89
N THR A 284 17.20 13.98 -14.62
CA THR A 284 17.17 14.90 -13.48
C THR A 284 18.56 15.49 -13.17
N ASP A 285 19.63 14.75 -13.42
CA ASP A 285 21.01 15.26 -13.38
C ASP A 285 21.22 16.30 -14.51
N ASP A 286 20.65 16.10 -15.70
CA ASP A 286 20.65 17.07 -16.81
C ASP A 286 19.85 18.35 -16.48
N LEU A 287 18.69 18.22 -15.81
CA LEU A 287 17.94 19.38 -15.28
C LEU A 287 18.81 20.21 -14.33
N VAL A 288 19.53 19.55 -13.40
CA VAL A 288 20.46 20.22 -12.49
C VAL A 288 21.63 20.85 -13.25
N ALA A 289 22.11 20.21 -14.33
CA ALA A 289 23.23 20.70 -15.13
C ALA A 289 22.89 21.95 -15.99
N ARG A 290 21.66 22.09 -16.49
CA ARG A 290 21.24 23.27 -17.30
C ARG A 290 21.02 24.55 -16.49
N ILE A 291 20.69 24.44 -15.19
CA ILE A 291 20.35 25.62 -14.36
C ILE A 291 21.45 26.71 -14.39
N PRO A 292 22.75 26.43 -14.16
CA PRO A 292 23.79 27.47 -14.07
C PRO A 292 24.01 28.27 -15.37
N GLU A 293 23.63 27.71 -16.52
CA GLU A 293 23.74 28.32 -17.84
C GLU A 293 22.41 28.97 -18.30
N LEU A 294 21.43 29.06 -17.39
CA LEU A 294 20.15 29.77 -17.56
C LEU A 294 19.90 30.83 -16.47
N LEU A 295 20.78 30.95 -15.47
CA LEU A 295 20.71 32.04 -14.49
C LEU A 295 21.09 33.38 -15.12
N ASP A 296 20.33 34.42 -14.78
CA ASP A 296 20.70 35.81 -15.05
C ASP A 296 21.88 36.27 -14.17
N SER A 297 22.36 37.49 -14.40
CA SER A 297 23.49 38.08 -13.67
C SER A 297 23.25 38.31 -12.17
N SER A 298 22.02 38.14 -11.68
CA SER A 298 21.67 38.17 -10.24
C SER A 298 21.60 36.77 -9.60
N GLY A 299 21.74 35.71 -10.40
CA GLY A 299 21.54 34.32 -9.97
C GLY A 299 20.08 33.89 -9.96
N GLU A 300 19.24 34.53 -10.78
CA GLU A 300 17.79 34.24 -10.89
C GLU A 300 17.39 33.68 -12.25
N MET A 301 16.33 32.89 -12.28
CA MET A 301 15.65 32.47 -13.52
C MET A 301 14.17 32.17 -13.23
N ASP A 302 13.29 32.31 -14.23
CA ASP A 302 12.02 31.57 -14.19
C ASP A 302 12.31 30.11 -14.48
N LEU A 303 12.14 29.26 -13.46
CA LEU A 303 12.46 27.84 -13.56
C LEU A 303 11.37 27.04 -14.27
N GLN A 304 10.13 27.54 -14.33
CA GLN A 304 8.96 26.79 -14.80
C GLN A 304 9.09 26.24 -16.23
N PRO A 305 9.59 26.98 -17.24
CA PRO A 305 9.82 26.45 -18.58
C PRO A 305 10.74 25.21 -18.60
N LEU A 306 11.81 25.22 -17.81
CA LEU A 306 12.76 24.11 -17.70
C LEU A 306 12.14 22.89 -17.02
N LEU A 307 11.21 23.09 -16.07
CA LEU A 307 10.48 21.99 -15.43
C LEU A 307 9.50 21.29 -16.40
N PHE A 308 8.91 22.00 -17.36
CA PHE A 308 8.15 21.35 -18.43
C PHE A 308 9.04 20.53 -19.36
N SER A 309 10.21 21.06 -19.76
CA SER A 309 11.20 20.30 -20.54
C SER A 309 11.64 19.03 -19.81
N TRP A 310 11.88 19.11 -18.49
CA TRP A 310 12.21 17.94 -17.66
C TRP A 310 11.07 16.93 -17.61
N ALA A 311 9.83 17.35 -17.33
CA ALA A 311 8.68 16.44 -17.28
C ALA A 311 8.39 15.77 -18.64
N LEU A 312 8.60 16.50 -19.74
CA LEU A 312 8.51 15.97 -21.11
C LEU A 312 9.62 14.95 -21.41
N GLU A 313 10.86 15.25 -21.01
CA GLU A 313 11.98 14.33 -21.17
C GLU A 313 11.77 13.05 -20.33
N CYS A 314 11.26 13.18 -19.09
CA CYS A 314 10.87 12.07 -18.21
C CYS A 314 9.79 11.20 -18.85
N ILE A 315 8.70 11.76 -19.39
CA ILE A 315 7.63 10.95 -19.98
C ILE A 315 8.09 10.25 -21.27
N GLY A 316 8.97 10.86 -22.06
CA GLY A 316 9.61 10.23 -23.22
C GLY A 316 10.48 9.01 -22.84
N VAL A 317 11.25 9.12 -21.75
CA VAL A 317 12.02 8.01 -21.17
C VAL A 317 11.10 6.92 -20.60
N ILE A 318 10.07 7.27 -19.83
CA ILE A 318 9.14 6.29 -19.23
C ILE A 318 8.38 5.50 -20.30
N THR A 319 7.85 6.19 -21.31
CA THR A 319 6.96 5.59 -22.31
C THR A 319 7.73 4.87 -23.41
N LEU A 320 8.76 5.51 -23.98
CA LEU A 320 9.44 5.08 -25.21
C LEU A 320 10.92 4.68 -24.98
N ASN A 321 11.44 4.76 -23.76
CA ASN A 321 12.88 4.65 -23.44
C ASN A 321 13.75 5.57 -24.33
N ARG A 322 13.27 6.79 -24.57
CA ARG A 322 13.88 7.74 -25.50
C ARG A 322 14.12 9.10 -24.85
N ARG A 323 15.35 9.58 -24.94
CA ARG A 323 15.71 10.99 -24.73
C ARG A 323 15.12 11.83 -25.87
N LEU A 324 14.37 12.88 -25.56
CA LEU A 324 13.75 13.76 -26.54
C LEU A 324 14.63 15.00 -26.83
N GLY A 325 15.63 15.28 -26.00
CA GLY A 325 16.53 16.43 -26.17
C GLY A 325 15.98 17.75 -25.63
N CYS A 326 14.89 17.74 -24.86
CA CYS A 326 14.25 18.96 -24.35
C CYS A 326 15.10 19.71 -23.30
N LEU A 327 16.11 19.03 -22.76
CA LEU A 327 17.10 19.56 -21.81
C LEU A 327 18.50 19.77 -22.42
N SER A 328 18.69 19.57 -23.74
CA SER A 328 19.99 19.85 -24.37
C SER A 328 20.25 21.37 -24.47
N ALA A 329 21.48 21.76 -24.84
CA ALA A 329 21.80 23.16 -25.12
C ALA A 329 21.14 23.66 -26.42
N GLU A 330 20.92 22.77 -27.40
CA GLU A 330 20.25 23.03 -28.68
C GLU A 330 18.72 23.01 -28.55
N GLY A 331 18.19 22.29 -27.55
CA GLY A 331 16.78 22.01 -27.35
C GLY A 331 16.21 21.01 -28.36
N ASN A 332 14.88 20.92 -28.39
CA ASN A 332 14.10 20.27 -29.45
C ASN A 332 12.74 20.97 -29.55
N GLU A 333 12.57 21.83 -30.56
CA GLU A 333 11.33 22.60 -30.75
C GLU A 333 10.10 21.71 -31.03
N GLU A 334 10.29 20.64 -31.80
CA GLU A 334 9.20 19.70 -32.15
C GLU A 334 8.67 18.99 -30.91
N ALA A 335 9.57 18.46 -30.07
CA ALA A 335 9.17 17.86 -28.79
C ALA A 335 8.58 18.93 -27.86
N THR A 336 9.20 20.11 -27.73
CA THR A 336 8.70 21.20 -26.88
C THR A 336 7.29 21.67 -27.29
N SER A 337 6.92 21.54 -28.56
CA SER A 337 5.56 21.83 -29.05
C SER A 337 4.47 20.96 -28.38
N LEU A 338 4.83 19.77 -27.87
CA LEU A 338 3.94 18.89 -27.09
C LEU A 338 3.46 19.56 -25.80
N VAL A 339 4.33 20.33 -25.12
CA VAL A 339 3.97 21.09 -23.90
C VAL A 339 2.85 22.07 -24.20
N LYS A 340 2.98 22.81 -25.31
CA LYS A 340 1.96 23.76 -25.77
C LYS A 340 0.67 23.03 -26.17
N ALA A 341 0.78 21.91 -26.89
CA ALA A 341 -0.37 21.11 -27.30
C ALA A 341 -1.15 20.50 -26.11
N ALA A 342 -0.46 20.08 -25.05
CA ALA A 342 -1.07 19.65 -23.79
C ALA A 342 -1.83 20.79 -23.11
N ASN A 343 -1.18 21.94 -22.89
CA ASN A 343 -1.81 23.11 -22.26
C ASN A 343 -3.00 23.66 -23.06
N ASP A 344 -2.89 23.78 -24.40
CA ASP A 344 -4.02 24.17 -25.26
C ASP A 344 -5.18 23.16 -25.18
N THR A 345 -4.89 21.86 -25.06
CA THR A 345 -5.90 20.81 -24.85
C THR A 345 -6.58 20.98 -23.49
N HIS A 346 -5.83 21.15 -22.40
CA HIS A 346 -6.36 21.37 -21.06
C HIS A 346 -7.25 22.62 -20.99
N MET A 347 -6.80 23.73 -21.58
CA MET A 347 -7.58 24.96 -21.69
C MET A 347 -8.87 24.78 -22.51
N ALA A 348 -8.81 24.06 -23.62
CA ALA A 348 -10.00 23.81 -24.44
C ALA A 348 -11.00 22.87 -23.75
N VAL A 349 -10.54 21.84 -23.03
CA VAL A 349 -11.39 20.99 -22.18
C VAL A 349 -12.00 21.80 -21.04
N PHE A 350 -11.23 22.66 -20.35
CA PHE A 350 -11.75 23.53 -19.30
C PHE A 350 -12.90 24.42 -19.78
N ILE A 351 -12.73 25.08 -20.93
CA ILE A 351 -13.74 25.99 -21.47
C ILE A 351 -14.96 25.20 -21.96
N THR A 352 -14.78 24.10 -22.70
CA THR A 352 -15.90 23.28 -23.22
C THR A 352 -16.68 22.53 -22.13
N GLU A 353 -16.07 22.23 -20.98
CA GLU A 353 -16.75 21.64 -19.82
C GLU A 353 -17.48 22.66 -18.94
N ASN A 354 -17.15 23.96 -19.01
CA ASN A 354 -17.73 25.00 -18.15
C ASN A 354 -18.55 26.07 -18.88
N ARG A 355 -18.43 26.22 -20.21
CA ARG A 355 -19.17 27.23 -21.00
C ARG A 355 -19.93 26.58 -22.18
N PRO A 356 -21.23 26.87 -22.37
CA PRO A 356 -22.01 26.37 -23.51
C PRO A 356 -21.47 26.91 -24.85
N CYS A 357 -21.77 26.22 -25.94
CA CYS A 357 -21.52 26.65 -27.32
C CYS A 357 -20.06 27.08 -27.65
N SER A 358 -19.07 26.52 -26.96
CA SER A 358 -17.64 26.86 -27.07
C SER A 358 -16.95 26.36 -28.37
N ILE A 359 -17.49 26.72 -29.55
CA ILE A 359 -17.04 26.26 -30.88
C ILE A 359 -15.57 26.61 -31.15
N LEU A 360 -15.14 27.83 -30.82
CA LEU A 360 -13.73 28.26 -31.00
C LEU A 360 -12.77 27.42 -30.14
N SER A 361 -13.17 27.06 -28.92
CA SER A 361 -12.39 26.16 -28.07
C SER A 361 -12.36 24.73 -28.62
N TYR A 362 -13.44 24.23 -29.22
CA TYR A 362 -13.40 22.95 -29.94
C TYR A 362 -12.40 22.99 -31.10
N LYS A 363 -12.41 24.06 -31.93
CA LYS A 363 -11.40 24.23 -32.99
C LYS A 363 -9.97 24.25 -32.46
N LYS A 364 -9.72 24.90 -31.31
CA LYS A 364 -8.41 24.85 -30.63
C LYS A 364 -8.05 23.43 -30.15
N LEU A 365 -9.00 22.68 -29.58
CA LEU A 365 -8.78 21.28 -29.20
C LEU A 365 -8.42 20.41 -30.40
N VAL A 366 -9.11 20.56 -31.53
CA VAL A 366 -8.80 19.83 -32.77
C VAL A 366 -7.38 20.12 -33.24
N ALA A 367 -6.97 21.40 -33.28
CA ALA A 367 -5.61 21.78 -33.69
C ALA A 367 -4.54 21.25 -32.73
N ALA A 368 -4.75 21.39 -31.42
CA ALA A 368 -3.82 20.93 -30.39
C ALA A 368 -3.68 19.40 -30.39
N GLN A 369 -4.80 18.66 -30.47
CA GLN A 369 -4.76 17.20 -30.53
C GLN A 369 -4.17 16.68 -31.84
N ASN A 370 -4.39 17.34 -32.99
CA ASN A 370 -3.73 16.96 -34.25
C ASN A 370 -2.19 17.10 -34.18
N LEU A 371 -1.69 18.17 -33.54
CA LEU A 371 -0.25 18.35 -33.32
C LEU A 371 0.29 17.29 -32.35
N LEU A 372 -0.40 17.08 -31.23
CA LEU A 372 -0.04 16.08 -30.22
C LEU A 372 -0.01 14.67 -30.83
N SER A 373 -1.01 14.30 -31.64
CA SER A 373 -1.08 12.99 -32.30
C SER A 373 0.05 12.80 -33.30
N LEU A 374 0.32 13.79 -34.17
CA LEU A 374 1.34 13.70 -35.21
C LEU A 374 2.75 13.50 -34.64
N VAL A 375 3.11 14.30 -33.62
CA VAL A 375 4.44 14.23 -33.01
C VAL A 375 4.59 12.99 -32.14
N VAL A 376 3.58 12.58 -31.37
CA VAL A 376 3.62 11.33 -30.60
C VAL A 376 3.67 10.10 -31.52
N GLU A 377 2.94 10.09 -32.65
CA GLU A 377 2.97 9.01 -33.64
C GLU A 377 4.37 8.86 -34.26
N LYS A 378 5.05 9.97 -34.58
CA LYS A 378 6.44 9.98 -35.08
C LYS A 378 7.40 9.27 -34.12
N TYR A 379 7.41 9.67 -32.83
CA TYR A 379 8.31 9.07 -31.83
C TYR A 379 7.90 7.63 -31.46
N LEU A 380 6.60 7.33 -31.42
CA LEU A 380 6.07 5.99 -31.17
C LEU A 380 6.51 5.01 -32.27
N ASN A 381 6.37 5.38 -33.54
CA ASN A 381 6.75 4.52 -34.66
C ASN A 381 8.27 4.23 -34.65
N GLN A 382 9.11 5.22 -34.34
CA GLN A 382 10.56 5.01 -34.16
C GLN A 382 10.87 3.98 -33.05
N ALA A 383 10.24 4.14 -31.88
CA ALA A 383 10.44 3.22 -30.75
C ALA A 383 9.86 1.82 -31.00
N ILE A 384 8.77 1.69 -31.77
CA ILE A 384 8.21 0.40 -32.22
C ILE A 384 9.22 -0.36 -33.08
N GLU A 385 9.88 0.30 -34.04
CA GLU A 385 10.89 -0.37 -34.87
C GLU A 385 12.15 -0.73 -34.07
N GLU A 386 12.55 0.06 -33.07
CA GLU A 386 13.65 -0.30 -32.16
C GLU A 386 13.32 -1.50 -31.27
N CYS A 387 12.06 -1.63 -30.82
CA CYS A 387 11.56 -2.82 -30.14
C CYS A 387 11.63 -4.06 -31.07
N LYS A 388 11.14 -3.97 -32.32
CA LYS A 388 11.19 -5.10 -33.28
C LYS A 388 12.62 -5.52 -33.62
N ASN A 389 13.55 -4.57 -33.69
CA ASN A 389 14.96 -4.84 -33.94
C ASN A 389 15.73 -5.35 -32.70
N GLY A 390 15.04 -5.62 -31.57
CA GLY A 390 15.64 -6.09 -30.31
C GLY A 390 16.56 -5.08 -29.63
N LYS A 391 16.56 -3.81 -30.09
CA LYS A 391 17.38 -2.73 -29.52
C LYS A 391 16.76 -2.13 -28.27
N GLU A 392 15.43 -2.19 -28.15
CA GLU A 392 14.67 -1.76 -26.99
C GLU A 392 13.88 -2.94 -26.39
N THR A 393 14.02 -3.16 -25.09
CA THR A 393 13.36 -4.25 -24.33
C THR A 393 12.89 -3.85 -22.92
N LYS A 394 13.14 -2.61 -22.48
CA LYS A 394 12.92 -2.15 -21.10
C LYS A 394 11.74 -1.19 -20.94
N SER A 395 11.31 -0.51 -22.00
CA SER A 395 10.25 0.51 -21.98
C SER A 395 8.88 -0.04 -21.60
N MET A 396 8.00 0.87 -21.17
CA MET A 396 6.57 0.55 -21.05
C MET A 396 5.97 0.17 -22.41
N LEU A 397 6.38 0.81 -23.51
CA LEU A 397 5.97 0.44 -24.87
C LEU A 397 6.30 -1.03 -25.19
N SER A 398 7.52 -1.50 -24.89
CA SER A 398 7.92 -2.88 -25.16
C SER A 398 7.01 -3.88 -24.42
N GLN A 399 6.62 -3.57 -23.17
CA GLN A 399 5.63 -4.37 -22.43
C GLN A 399 4.21 -4.24 -23.00
N MET A 400 3.80 -3.08 -23.52
CA MET A 400 2.49 -2.89 -24.16
C MET A 400 2.37 -3.69 -25.47
N LEU A 401 3.46 -3.79 -26.24
CA LEU A 401 3.53 -4.58 -27.47
C LEU A 401 3.48 -6.09 -27.23
N GLN A 402 3.78 -6.55 -26.01
CA GLN A 402 3.70 -7.96 -25.59
C GLN A 402 2.29 -8.38 -25.11
N ILE A 403 1.32 -7.47 -25.05
CA ILE A 403 -0.06 -7.80 -24.66
C ILE A 403 -0.75 -8.58 -25.80
N GLU A 404 -1.13 -9.83 -25.54
CA GLU A 404 -1.90 -10.64 -26.50
C GLU A 404 -3.19 -9.93 -26.96
N ASN A 405 -3.41 -9.93 -28.28
CA ASN A 405 -4.61 -9.40 -28.93
C ASN A 405 -4.93 -7.91 -28.61
N VAL A 406 -3.93 -7.11 -28.27
CA VAL A 406 -4.10 -5.66 -28.06
C VAL A 406 -4.28 -4.90 -29.38
N ASP A 407 -5.20 -3.93 -29.40
CA ASP A 407 -5.32 -3.00 -30.53
C ASP A 407 -4.18 -1.97 -30.47
N LYS A 408 -3.45 -1.79 -31.59
CA LYS A 408 -2.39 -0.77 -31.70
C LYS A 408 -2.93 0.64 -31.46
N ARG A 409 -4.20 0.90 -31.78
CA ARG A 409 -4.89 2.16 -31.46
C ARG A 409 -5.10 2.35 -29.97
N ASP A 410 -5.30 1.27 -29.19
CA ASP A 410 -5.34 1.38 -27.71
C ASP A 410 -3.96 1.77 -27.16
N ILE A 411 -2.87 1.17 -27.68
CA ILE A 411 -1.49 1.53 -27.30
C ILE A 411 -1.23 3.01 -27.63
N PHE A 412 -1.46 3.42 -28.87
CA PHE A 412 -1.30 4.82 -29.30
C PHE A 412 -2.10 5.78 -28.41
N THR A 413 -3.37 5.46 -28.12
CA THR A 413 -4.21 6.26 -27.23
C THR A 413 -3.66 6.33 -25.81
N MET A 414 -3.08 5.25 -25.28
CA MET A 414 -2.47 5.24 -23.95
C MET A 414 -1.20 6.10 -23.91
N ILE A 415 -0.30 5.96 -24.89
CA ILE A 415 0.91 6.81 -24.97
C ILE A 415 0.50 8.29 -25.10
N LEU A 416 -0.48 8.62 -25.95
CA LEU A 416 -1.01 9.97 -26.11
C LEU A 416 -1.61 10.52 -24.80
N ASP A 417 -2.37 9.70 -24.05
CA ASP A 417 -2.91 10.07 -22.74
C ASP A 417 -1.81 10.23 -21.66
N MET A 418 -0.73 9.47 -21.75
CA MET A 418 0.44 9.60 -20.86
C MET A 418 1.21 10.91 -21.12
N PHE A 419 1.48 11.26 -22.38
CA PHE A 419 2.07 12.56 -22.73
C PHE A 419 1.17 13.72 -22.29
N LEU A 420 -0.15 13.65 -22.53
CA LEU A 420 -1.09 14.71 -22.17
C LEU A 420 -1.10 15.04 -20.66
N ALA A 421 -1.01 14.04 -19.77
CA ALA A 421 -1.04 14.27 -18.32
C ALA A 421 0.35 14.32 -17.65
N GLY A 422 1.36 13.66 -18.22
CA GLY A 422 2.69 13.52 -17.62
C GLY A 422 3.51 14.80 -17.59
N ILE A 423 3.32 15.69 -18.58
CA ILE A 423 4.04 16.96 -18.72
C ILE A 423 3.62 17.96 -17.63
N ASP A 424 2.35 18.40 -17.67
CA ASP A 424 1.90 19.54 -16.86
C ASP A 424 1.85 19.20 -15.36
N THR A 425 1.35 18.00 -15.01
CA THR A 425 0.95 17.73 -13.62
C THR A 425 2.12 17.54 -12.66
N THR A 426 3.24 17.00 -13.15
CA THR A 426 4.49 16.88 -12.39
C THR A 426 5.22 18.23 -12.33
N ALA A 427 5.35 18.93 -13.46
CA ALA A 427 5.99 20.25 -13.55
C ALA A 427 5.32 21.30 -12.65
N TYR A 428 3.99 21.39 -12.62
CA TYR A 428 3.27 22.29 -11.72
C TYR A 428 3.37 21.86 -10.24
N THR A 429 3.35 20.56 -9.93
CA THR A 429 3.55 20.09 -8.54
C THR A 429 4.95 20.44 -8.03
N LEU A 430 5.97 20.20 -8.86
CA LEU A 430 7.36 20.57 -8.57
C LEU A 430 7.50 22.08 -8.41
N SER A 431 6.86 22.87 -9.29
CA SER A 431 6.82 24.34 -9.19
C SER A 431 6.30 24.82 -7.84
N PHE A 432 5.13 24.32 -7.41
CA PHE A 432 4.55 24.70 -6.12
C PHE A 432 5.40 24.24 -4.93
N GLY A 433 6.02 23.06 -4.97
CA GLY A 433 6.87 22.59 -3.87
C GLY A 433 8.16 23.39 -3.76
N LEU A 434 8.80 23.75 -4.88
CA LEU A 434 10.00 24.59 -4.88
C LEU A 434 9.68 26.00 -4.37
N TYR A 435 8.54 26.56 -4.76
CA TYR A 435 8.02 27.81 -4.18
C TYR A 435 7.81 27.70 -2.66
N ASN A 436 7.11 26.66 -2.18
CA ASN A 436 6.89 26.45 -0.75
C ASN A 436 8.21 26.26 0.02
N LEU A 437 9.19 25.56 -0.55
CA LEU A 437 10.52 25.38 0.05
C LEU A 437 11.36 26.68 0.05
N ALA A 438 11.23 27.52 -0.97
CA ALA A 438 11.87 28.84 -1.00
C ALA A 438 11.31 29.78 0.07
N MET A 439 9.99 29.73 0.31
CA MET A 439 9.32 30.49 1.37
C MET A 439 9.60 29.93 2.78
N ASN A 440 9.69 28.60 2.93
CA ASN A 440 9.85 27.92 4.22
C ASN A 440 11.31 27.44 4.43
N ARG A 441 12.20 28.40 4.67
CA ARG A 441 13.66 28.20 4.78
C ARG A 441 14.07 27.12 5.79
N SER A 442 13.41 27.04 6.95
CA SER A 442 13.65 26.01 7.97
C SER A 442 13.32 24.60 7.46
N VAL A 443 12.23 24.46 6.70
CA VAL A 443 11.82 23.20 6.06
C VAL A 443 12.80 22.80 4.96
N GLN A 444 13.30 23.77 4.19
CA GLN A 444 14.34 23.55 3.17
C GLN A 444 15.63 23.02 3.80
N SER A 445 16.08 23.59 4.93
CA SER A 445 17.24 23.11 5.67
C SER A 445 17.03 21.69 6.21
N LYS A 446 15.90 21.40 6.88
CA LYS A 446 15.60 20.05 7.40
C LYS A 446 15.62 18.98 6.29
N LEU A 447 14.99 19.26 5.14
CA LEU A 447 15.05 18.39 3.97
C LEU A 447 16.49 18.19 3.48
N ARG A 448 17.28 19.27 3.42
CA ARG A 448 18.68 19.22 2.99
C ARG A 448 19.55 18.37 3.93
N GLU A 449 19.32 18.40 5.25
CA GLU A 449 20.05 17.54 6.19
C GLU A 449 19.72 16.05 5.98
N GLU A 450 18.45 15.66 5.84
CA GLU A 450 18.05 14.28 5.49
C GLU A 450 18.73 13.83 4.17
N LEU A 451 18.80 14.73 3.19
CA LEU A 451 19.42 14.45 1.89
C LEU A 451 20.97 14.38 1.95
N LYS A 452 21.64 14.95 2.95
CA LYS A 452 23.12 14.86 3.05
C LYS A 452 23.60 13.43 3.29
N GLU A 453 22.89 12.66 4.12
CA GLU A 453 23.23 11.26 4.40
C GLU A 453 23.14 10.38 3.15
N ARG A 454 22.15 10.66 2.28
CA ARG A 454 21.79 9.82 1.12
C ARG A 454 22.45 10.28 -0.17
N LEU A 455 22.73 11.57 -0.27
CA LEU A 455 23.48 12.20 -1.36
C LEU A 455 24.73 12.88 -0.76
N PRO A 456 25.78 12.14 -0.35
CA PRO A 456 26.97 12.74 0.26
C PRO A 456 27.68 13.73 -0.68
N THR A 457 27.59 13.55 -2.01
CA THR A 457 28.20 14.41 -3.02
C THR A 457 27.17 14.95 -4.04
N LYS A 458 27.52 15.99 -4.79
CA LYS A 458 26.66 16.50 -5.89
C LYS A 458 26.35 15.45 -6.98
N ASN A 459 27.29 14.54 -7.23
CA ASN A 459 27.19 13.49 -8.24
C ASN A 459 26.71 12.15 -7.64
N SER A 460 26.21 12.15 -6.40
CA SER A 460 25.67 10.93 -5.79
C SER A 460 24.43 10.47 -6.56
N ARG A 461 24.42 9.18 -6.92
CA ARG A 461 23.33 8.49 -7.63
C ARG A 461 22.50 7.69 -6.63
N LEU A 462 21.19 7.58 -6.89
CA LEU A 462 20.21 6.92 -6.05
C LEU A 462 19.70 5.66 -6.77
N LYS A 463 19.85 4.48 -6.17
CA LYS A 463 19.18 3.30 -6.74
C LYS A 463 17.67 3.51 -6.63
N GLY A 464 16.90 3.17 -7.67
CA GLY A 464 15.50 3.63 -7.81
C GLY A 464 14.62 3.37 -6.59
N SER A 465 14.77 2.19 -5.99
CA SER A 465 14.10 1.75 -4.76
C SER A 465 14.56 2.46 -3.48
N GLU A 466 15.79 3.00 -3.41
CA GLU A 466 16.33 3.66 -2.21
C GLU A 466 15.64 4.99 -1.90
N ILE A 467 15.34 5.80 -2.93
CA ILE A 467 14.71 7.12 -2.75
C ILE A 467 13.27 7.00 -2.22
N VAL A 468 12.53 5.99 -2.67
CA VAL A 468 11.14 5.73 -2.25
C VAL A 468 11.07 4.99 -0.92
N THR A 469 12.12 4.27 -0.50
CA THR A 469 12.12 3.58 0.79
C THR A 469 12.60 4.46 1.94
N MET A 470 13.71 5.19 1.82
CA MET A 470 14.48 5.66 3.00
C MET A 470 14.33 7.13 3.43
N ALA A 471 13.65 7.99 2.69
CA ALA A 471 13.55 9.44 2.98
C ALA A 471 12.15 9.89 3.49
N PRO A 472 11.85 9.82 4.81
CA PRO A 472 10.53 10.17 5.36
C PRO A 472 10.18 11.67 5.27
N TYR A 473 11.14 12.59 5.42
CA TYR A 473 10.88 14.03 5.37
C TYR A 473 10.63 14.51 3.93
N LEU A 474 11.38 14.00 2.96
CA LEU A 474 11.13 14.19 1.53
C LEU A 474 9.71 13.77 1.12
N LYS A 475 9.22 12.61 1.60
CA LYS A 475 7.83 12.17 1.41
C LYS A 475 6.82 13.14 2.04
N GLY A 476 7.14 13.67 3.22
CA GLY A 476 6.35 14.70 3.89
C GLY A 476 6.26 15.99 3.06
N VAL A 477 7.38 16.44 2.47
CA VAL A 477 7.43 17.64 1.61
C VAL A 477 6.58 17.47 0.36
N VAL A 478 6.65 16.32 -0.32
CA VAL A 478 5.79 16.02 -1.48
C VAL A 478 4.30 15.94 -1.07
N SER A 479 4.00 15.30 0.05
CA SER A 479 2.63 15.16 0.56
C SER A 479 2.02 16.51 0.98
N GLU A 480 2.81 17.37 1.62
CA GLU A 480 2.38 18.70 2.06
C GLU A 480 2.22 19.66 0.87
N THR A 481 3.11 19.59 -0.14
CA THR A 481 2.96 20.28 -1.43
C THR A 481 1.63 19.92 -2.09
N LEU A 482 1.33 18.62 -2.16
CA LEU A 482 0.07 18.10 -2.70
C LEU A 482 -1.15 18.32 -1.78
N ARG A 483 -0.97 18.82 -0.55
CA ARG A 483 -2.07 19.20 0.36
C ARG A 483 -2.44 20.68 0.23
N VAL A 484 -1.43 21.55 0.16
CA VAL A 484 -1.58 23.02 0.12
C VAL A 484 -1.86 23.50 -1.30
N ASN A 485 -1.11 22.98 -2.28
CA ASN A 485 -1.21 23.33 -3.70
C ASN A 485 -1.42 22.09 -4.59
N PRO A 486 -2.48 21.29 -4.38
CA PRO A 486 -2.80 20.17 -5.26
C PRO A 486 -3.12 20.66 -6.67
N VAL A 487 -2.50 20.04 -7.67
CA VAL A 487 -2.86 20.21 -9.10
C VAL A 487 -4.31 19.80 -9.37
N SER A 488 -4.87 18.86 -8.60
CA SER A 488 -6.29 18.48 -8.62
C SER A 488 -7.03 18.95 -7.36
N ILE A 489 -7.84 20.01 -7.48
CA ILE A 489 -8.65 20.58 -6.38
C ILE A 489 -9.55 19.52 -5.72
N GLY A 490 -10.11 18.63 -6.53
CA GLY A 490 -11.14 17.69 -6.11
C GLY A 490 -11.42 16.64 -7.18
N THR A 491 -12.08 15.55 -6.79
CA THR A 491 -12.38 14.43 -7.72
C THR A 491 -13.88 14.25 -7.94
N GLY A 492 -14.31 14.23 -9.20
CA GLY A 492 -15.69 13.92 -9.56
C GLY A 492 -16.02 12.42 -9.57
N ARG A 493 -17.25 12.09 -9.19
CA ARG A 493 -17.94 10.81 -9.38
C ARG A 493 -19.37 11.06 -9.87
N ILE A 494 -19.95 10.10 -10.59
CA ILE A 494 -21.39 9.99 -10.79
C ILE A 494 -21.86 8.80 -9.94
N THR A 495 -22.86 9.00 -9.09
CA THR A 495 -23.36 7.95 -8.19
C THR A 495 -24.00 6.81 -8.99
N GLN A 496 -23.79 5.57 -8.56
CA GLN A 496 -24.33 4.37 -9.23
C GLN A 496 -25.48 3.72 -8.46
N SER A 497 -25.60 4.03 -7.17
CA SER A 497 -26.76 3.79 -6.31
C SER A 497 -27.20 5.11 -5.68
N ASP A 498 -28.35 5.11 -5.03
CA ASP A 498 -28.71 6.11 -4.04
C ASP A 498 -27.71 6.05 -2.86
N LEU A 499 -27.46 7.21 -2.24
CA LEU A 499 -26.59 7.40 -1.09
C LEU A 499 -27.28 8.28 -0.04
N VAL A 500 -26.78 8.24 1.19
CA VAL A 500 -27.07 9.26 2.22
C VAL A 500 -25.75 9.96 2.53
N LEU A 501 -25.69 11.27 2.33
CA LEU A 501 -24.49 12.11 2.54
C LEU A 501 -24.88 13.30 3.42
N SER A 502 -24.15 13.53 4.52
CA SER A 502 -24.45 14.58 5.53
C SER A 502 -25.92 14.62 6.01
N GLY A 503 -26.60 13.46 6.02
CA GLY A 503 -28.01 13.33 6.41
C GLY A 503 -29.05 13.59 5.31
N TYR A 504 -28.62 13.85 4.07
CA TYR A 504 -29.49 14.05 2.91
C TYR A 504 -29.46 12.84 1.97
N HIS A 505 -30.62 12.51 1.41
CA HIS A 505 -30.72 11.56 0.29
C HIS A 505 -30.10 12.16 -0.98
N VAL A 506 -29.22 11.39 -1.62
CA VAL A 506 -28.57 11.73 -2.90
C VAL A 506 -28.84 10.59 -3.88
N PRO A 507 -29.70 10.76 -4.90
CA PRO A 507 -30.11 9.68 -5.78
C PRO A 507 -28.98 9.20 -6.69
N ALA A 508 -29.14 7.99 -7.24
CA ALA A 508 -28.31 7.47 -8.31
C ALA A 508 -28.23 8.44 -9.50
N LYS A 509 -27.11 8.42 -10.23
CA LYS A 509 -26.77 9.30 -11.35
C LYS A 509 -26.50 10.77 -10.97
N SER A 510 -26.45 11.12 -9.68
CA SER A 510 -26.03 12.44 -9.19
C SER A 510 -24.55 12.70 -9.49
N MET A 511 -24.21 13.92 -9.90
CA MET A 511 -22.81 14.36 -10.08
C MET A 511 -22.26 14.90 -8.76
N VAL A 512 -21.31 14.18 -8.17
CA VAL A 512 -20.71 14.52 -6.88
C VAL A 512 -19.24 14.93 -7.07
N ILE A 513 -18.83 16.05 -6.49
CA ILE A 513 -17.47 16.61 -6.52
C ILE A 513 -16.88 16.57 -5.11
N LEU A 514 -15.84 15.77 -4.90
CA LEU A 514 -15.17 15.62 -3.61
C LEU A 514 -14.06 16.66 -3.47
N GLN A 515 -14.21 17.62 -2.56
CA GLN A 515 -13.47 18.89 -2.53
C GLN A 515 -12.18 18.84 -1.68
N HIS A 516 -11.25 17.96 -2.07
CA HIS A 516 -10.02 17.66 -1.32
C HIS A 516 -9.22 18.89 -0.88
N GLN A 517 -9.01 19.89 -1.74
CA GLN A 517 -8.23 21.09 -1.38
C GLN A 517 -8.94 21.97 -0.35
N VAL A 518 -10.27 22.04 -0.34
CA VAL A 518 -11.00 22.82 0.65
C VAL A 518 -11.06 22.07 1.97
N ALA A 519 -11.29 20.75 1.93
CA ALA A 519 -11.27 19.89 3.12
C ALA A 519 -9.88 19.84 3.79
N SER A 520 -8.81 19.74 3.00
CA SER A 520 -7.42 19.74 3.50
C SER A 520 -6.96 21.06 4.10
N MET A 521 -7.77 22.11 3.97
CA MET A 521 -7.51 23.44 4.51
C MET A 521 -8.39 23.80 5.73
N GLN A 522 -9.23 22.88 6.22
CA GLN A 522 -10.06 23.12 7.41
C GLN A 522 -9.33 22.74 8.71
N LYS A 523 -9.39 23.61 9.74
CA LYS A 523 -8.77 23.39 11.06
C LYS A 523 -9.25 22.11 11.78
N GLN A 524 -10.46 21.65 11.47
CA GLN A 524 -11.04 20.40 11.99
C GLN A 524 -10.42 19.11 11.42
N HIS A 525 -9.49 19.22 10.47
CA HIS A 525 -8.82 18.09 9.81
C HIS A 525 -7.29 18.18 9.82
N PHE A 526 -6.73 19.39 9.88
CA PHE A 526 -5.29 19.64 10.00
C PHE A 526 -5.05 20.81 10.98
N ALA A 527 -4.14 20.63 11.93
CA ALA A 527 -3.67 21.72 12.78
C ALA A 527 -2.88 22.74 11.95
N ASP A 528 -3.20 24.03 12.11
CA ASP A 528 -2.68 25.17 11.35
C ASP A 528 -2.53 24.88 9.84
N PRO A 529 -3.66 24.73 9.12
CA PRO A 529 -3.70 24.16 7.78
C PRO A 529 -2.98 25.00 6.72
N HIS A 530 -2.77 26.29 6.98
CA HIS A 530 -2.05 27.19 6.07
C HIS A 530 -0.53 27.20 6.30
N VAL A 531 -0.03 26.53 7.34
CA VAL A 531 1.41 26.32 7.57
C VAL A 531 1.87 25.11 6.77
N PHE A 532 3.00 25.25 6.07
CA PHE A 532 3.65 24.18 5.33
C PHE A 532 4.54 23.37 6.28
N GLU A 533 3.99 22.28 6.83
CA GLU A 533 4.66 21.43 7.83
C GLU A 533 4.72 19.97 7.32
N PRO A 534 5.82 19.53 6.70
CA PRO A 534 6.03 18.13 6.31
C PRO A 534 5.89 17.13 7.46
N GLU A 535 6.23 17.53 8.68
CA GLU A 535 6.27 16.66 9.85
C GLU A 535 4.92 16.04 10.20
N ARG A 536 3.79 16.69 9.89
CA ARG A 536 2.44 16.13 10.12
C ARG A 536 2.20 14.80 9.40
N TRP A 537 2.91 14.56 8.29
CA TRP A 537 2.87 13.32 7.52
C TRP A 537 3.71 12.20 8.15
N ILE A 538 4.76 12.56 8.87
CA ILE A 538 5.59 11.64 9.67
C ILE A 538 4.83 11.24 10.94
N ARG A 539 4.22 12.21 11.63
CA ARG A 539 3.38 12.00 12.83
C ARG A 539 2.03 11.35 12.53
N LYS A 540 1.54 11.43 11.27
CA LYS A 540 0.27 10.88 10.76
C LYS A 540 -0.99 11.51 11.38
N GLU A 541 -0.93 12.80 11.70
CA GLU A 541 -1.97 13.54 12.44
C GLU A 541 -3.10 14.05 11.53
N PHE A 542 -3.76 13.16 10.79
CA PHE A 542 -4.87 13.53 9.90
C PHE A 542 -5.85 12.38 9.68
N LYS A 543 -7.13 12.72 9.40
CA LYS A 543 -8.15 11.73 9.05
C LYS A 543 -7.86 11.15 7.65
N PRO A 544 -7.99 9.82 7.43
CA PRO A 544 -7.85 9.24 6.09
C PRO A 544 -8.80 9.87 5.05
N LEU A 545 -8.33 9.94 3.80
CA LEU A 545 -9.00 10.49 2.61
C LEU A 545 -9.18 12.02 2.53
N VAL A 546 -9.02 12.81 3.61
CA VAL A 546 -9.17 14.29 3.59
C VAL A 546 -8.39 14.94 2.45
N SER A 547 -7.14 14.48 2.25
CA SER A 547 -6.29 14.87 1.12
C SER A 547 -6.12 13.65 0.22
N SER A 548 -6.86 13.62 -0.89
CA SER A 548 -6.76 12.57 -1.92
C SER A 548 -6.41 13.18 -3.29
N PRO A 549 -5.24 13.83 -3.46
CA PRO A 549 -4.87 14.56 -4.68
C PRO A 549 -4.74 13.67 -5.93
N PHE A 550 -4.39 12.39 -5.75
CA PHE A 550 -4.41 11.37 -6.81
C PHE A 550 -5.75 10.62 -6.92
N GLY A 551 -6.75 11.00 -6.14
CA GLY A 551 -8.01 10.26 -5.95
C GLY A 551 -7.86 8.92 -5.24
N TYR A 552 -8.99 8.22 -5.10
CA TYR A 552 -9.09 6.91 -4.44
C TYR A 552 -10.01 5.94 -5.20
N GLY A 553 -9.96 4.66 -4.82
CA GLY A 553 -10.65 3.55 -5.47
C GLY A 553 -10.05 3.17 -6.83
N ALA A 554 -10.73 2.30 -7.58
CA ALA A 554 -10.24 1.75 -8.86
C ALA A 554 -9.78 2.83 -9.87
N ARG A 555 -10.42 4.00 -9.85
CA ARG A 555 -10.14 5.16 -10.72
C ARG A 555 -9.36 6.27 -10.02
N MET A 556 -8.41 5.89 -9.18
CA MET A 556 -7.27 6.73 -8.81
C MET A 556 -6.31 6.93 -10.00
N CYS A 557 -5.46 7.96 -9.92
CA CYS A 557 -4.45 8.27 -10.93
C CYS A 557 -3.59 7.04 -11.26
N VAL A 558 -3.40 6.76 -12.56
CA VAL A 558 -2.59 5.61 -13.01
C VAL A 558 -1.09 5.87 -12.83
N GLY A 559 -0.63 7.10 -13.07
CA GLY A 559 0.76 7.50 -12.92
C GLY A 559 1.21 7.81 -11.48
N LYS A 560 0.43 7.47 -10.43
CA LYS A 560 0.76 7.86 -9.05
C LYS A 560 2.17 7.42 -8.60
N LYS A 561 2.59 6.20 -8.96
CA LYS A 561 3.93 5.69 -8.61
C LYS A 561 5.04 6.44 -9.36
N LEU A 562 4.85 6.67 -10.66
CA LEU A 562 5.76 7.46 -11.51
C LEU A 562 5.93 8.89 -10.97
N ALA A 563 4.82 9.62 -10.83
CA ALA A 563 4.82 11.00 -10.34
C ALA A 563 5.50 11.15 -8.97
N HIS A 564 5.33 10.18 -8.06
CA HIS A 564 6.08 10.16 -6.81
C HIS A 564 7.58 9.93 -7.02
N ARG A 565 8.01 8.97 -7.86
CA ARG A 565 9.44 8.75 -8.17
C ARG A 565 10.07 10.02 -8.77
N GLU A 566 9.43 10.60 -9.80
CA GLU A 566 9.85 11.83 -10.48
C GLU A 566 9.97 13.01 -9.51
N LEU A 567 8.94 13.27 -8.69
CA LEU A 567 8.94 14.38 -7.73
C LEU A 567 9.99 14.19 -6.61
N HIS A 568 10.07 13.00 -6.00
CA HIS A 568 11.09 12.75 -4.97
C HIS A 568 12.50 12.98 -5.52
N LEU A 569 12.77 12.51 -6.75
CA LEU A 569 14.07 12.62 -7.42
C LEU A 569 14.43 14.08 -7.73
N ALA A 570 13.50 14.85 -8.31
CA ALA A 570 13.71 16.27 -8.58
C ALA A 570 13.92 17.08 -7.29
N PHE A 571 13.08 16.92 -6.27
CA PHE A 571 13.27 17.62 -4.99
C PHE A 571 14.60 17.23 -4.32
N ALA A 572 14.98 15.95 -4.34
CA ALA A 572 16.25 15.49 -3.78
C ALA A 572 17.44 16.14 -4.48
N LYS A 573 17.50 16.05 -5.82
CA LYS A 573 18.63 16.56 -6.62
C LYS A 573 18.72 18.09 -6.59
N LEU A 574 17.60 18.80 -6.69
CA LEU A 574 17.55 20.27 -6.67
C LEU A 574 17.95 20.84 -5.30
N ILE A 575 17.32 20.40 -4.21
CA ILE A 575 17.58 20.93 -2.86
C ILE A 575 18.96 20.54 -2.33
N ARG A 576 19.53 19.44 -2.84
CA ARG A 576 20.88 19.02 -2.47
C ARG A 576 21.99 19.85 -3.13
N ASN A 577 21.76 20.35 -4.34
CA ASN A 577 22.69 21.19 -5.09
C ASN A 577 22.47 22.69 -4.85
N TYR A 578 21.22 23.14 -4.78
CA TYR A 578 20.84 24.55 -4.70
C TYR A 578 20.15 24.92 -3.39
N ASP A 579 20.45 26.13 -2.94
CA ASP A 579 19.73 26.88 -1.94
C ASP A 579 18.83 27.88 -2.64
N ILE A 580 17.52 27.72 -2.47
CA ILE A 580 16.51 28.44 -3.26
C ILE A 580 15.80 29.50 -2.42
N THR A 581 15.60 30.68 -3.01
CA THR A 581 14.91 31.82 -2.41
C THR A 581 13.98 32.49 -3.42
N TYR A 582 12.98 33.19 -2.92
CA TYR A 582 11.95 33.88 -3.70
C TYR A 582 11.75 35.29 -3.15
N HIS A 583 11.66 36.28 -4.02
CA HIS A 583 11.72 37.71 -3.66
C HIS A 583 10.58 38.55 -4.26
N TYR A 584 9.55 37.89 -4.82
CA TYR A 584 8.44 38.52 -5.54
C TYR A 584 7.11 38.32 -4.79
N GLU A 585 6.00 38.81 -5.37
CA GLU A 585 4.67 38.64 -4.80
C GLU A 585 4.29 37.17 -4.58
N LYS A 586 3.49 36.90 -3.52
CA LYS A 586 3.03 35.55 -3.20
C LYS A 586 2.40 34.85 -4.41
N ILE A 587 2.94 33.69 -4.80
CA ILE A 587 2.32 32.81 -5.79
C ILE A 587 1.06 32.19 -5.18
N ASP A 588 -0.03 32.23 -5.94
CA ASP A 588 -1.31 31.61 -5.63
C ASP A 588 -1.70 30.62 -6.74
N SER A 589 -2.85 29.95 -6.62
CA SER A 589 -3.33 28.97 -7.61
C SER A 589 -4.38 29.55 -8.55
N CYS A 590 -4.26 29.26 -9.85
CA CYS A 590 -5.24 29.55 -10.89
C CYS A 590 -5.72 28.23 -11.52
N ASN A 591 -7.01 28.04 -11.79
CA ASN A 591 -7.54 26.82 -12.39
C ASN A 591 -7.63 26.91 -13.92
N ARG A 592 -6.86 26.06 -14.59
CA ARG A 592 -6.82 25.82 -16.04
C ARG A 592 -7.16 24.34 -16.31
N LEU A 593 -8.36 23.90 -15.91
CA LEU A 593 -8.75 22.50 -15.62
C LEU A 593 -8.08 21.95 -14.34
N ILE A 594 -6.78 22.15 -14.24
CA ILE A 594 -5.92 21.85 -13.09
C ILE A 594 -5.46 23.14 -12.42
N ASN A 595 -5.04 23.09 -11.15
CA ASN A 595 -4.36 24.24 -10.52
C ASN A 595 -2.97 24.42 -11.12
N VAL A 596 -2.66 25.65 -11.51
CA VAL A 596 -1.35 26.13 -11.97
C VAL A 596 -0.95 27.37 -11.16
N PRO A 597 0.35 27.72 -11.04
CA PRO A 597 0.79 28.98 -10.45
C PRO A 597 0.15 30.20 -11.13
N ASP A 598 -0.29 31.20 -10.35
CA ASP A 598 -0.84 32.45 -10.89
C ASP A 598 0.23 33.46 -11.35
N LYS A 599 1.52 33.17 -11.11
CA LYS A 599 2.69 33.98 -11.45
C LYS A 599 3.88 33.08 -11.86
N PRO A 600 4.86 33.59 -12.63
CA PRO A 600 6.10 32.88 -12.97
C PRO A 600 6.90 32.41 -11.75
N LEU A 601 7.65 31.32 -11.89
CA LEU A 601 8.46 30.73 -10.83
C LEU A 601 9.88 31.33 -10.86
N ARG A 602 9.98 32.66 -10.75
CA ARG A 602 11.27 33.35 -10.70
C ARG A 602 11.95 33.12 -9.35
N LEU A 603 12.89 32.18 -9.32
CA LEU A 603 13.66 31.78 -8.15
C LEU A 603 15.10 32.27 -8.26
N ARG A 604 15.70 32.58 -7.11
CA ARG A 604 17.15 32.77 -6.97
C ARG A 604 17.78 31.48 -6.47
N LEU A 605 18.80 30.97 -7.16
CA LEU A 605 19.41 29.67 -6.90
C LEU A 605 20.91 29.82 -6.61
N HIS A 606 21.32 29.61 -5.36
CA HIS A 606 22.73 29.63 -4.95
C HIS A 606 23.25 28.19 -4.80
N SER A 607 24.42 27.88 -5.37
CA SER A 607 25.03 26.54 -5.20
C SER A 607 25.47 26.32 -3.75
N VAL A 608 24.94 25.28 -3.10
CA VAL A 608 25.27 24.88 -1.72
C VAL A 608 26.69 24.32 -1.63
N LEU A 609 27.12 23.62 -2.68
CA LEU A 609 28.42 22.98 -2.74
C LEU A 609 29.39 23.89 -3.47
N LYS A 610 30.42 24.40 -2.76
CA LYS A 610 31.52 25.15 -3.38
C LYS A 610 32.18 24.30 -4.45
N TYR A 611 32.30 24.87 -5.65
CA TYR A 611 32.89 24.21 -6.80
C TYR A 611 34.39 24.02 -6.57
N LEU A 612 34.83 22.81 -6.21
CA LEU A 612 36.26 22.44 -6.19
C LEU A 612 36.78 22.37 -7.63
N LYS A 613 37.13 23.55 -8.14
CA LYS A 613 37.65 23.78 -9.48
C LYS A 613 39.14 23.48 -9.47
N HIS A 614 39.56 22.20 -9.56
CA HIS A 614 40.86 21.75 -10.11
C HIS A 614 41.08 20.23 -9.90
N SER A 615 41.00 19.43 -10.99
CA SER A 615 41.98 18.37 -11.32
C SER A 615 41.61 17.63 -12.62
N LYS A 616 41.99 18.15 -13.79
CA LYS A 616 42.10 17.34 -15.03
C LYS A 616 43.38 16.48 -14.94
N MET A 617 43.43 15.48 -14.06
CA MET A 617 44.65 14.67 -13.89
C MET A 617 44.47 13.24 -13.32
N TRP A 618 43.35 12.57 -13.62
CA TRP A 618 43.18 11.13 -13.35
C TRP A 618 42.76 10.39 -14.63
N SER A 619 43.71 10.27 -15.55
CA SER A 619 43.64 9.44 -16.76
C SER A 619 44.83 8.47 -16.81
N ALA A 620 45.12 7.84 -15.68
CA ALA A 620 46.10 6.79 -15.48
C ALA A 620 45.55 5.77 -14.46
N PHE A 621 46.16 4.58 -14.37
CA PHE A 621 45.71 3.45 -13.53
C PHE A 621 44.35 2.83 -13.89
N ARG A 622 44.34 2.05 -14.98
CA ARG A 622 43.62 0.75 -14.96
C ARG A 622 44.60 -0.31 -14.43
N PRO A 623 44.21 -1.20 -13.50
CA PRO A 623 44.97 -2.42 -13.21
C PRO A 623 44.94 -3.37 -14.41
N PHE A 624 46.04 -4.12 -14.60
CA PHE A 624 46.23 -5.08 -15.69
C PHE A 624 46.26 -6.49 -15.11
N SER A 625 45.28 -7.35 -15.45
CA SER A 625 45.17 -8.69 -14.84
C SER A 625 44.54 -9.74 -15.77
N SER A 626 45.26 -10.16 -16.81
CA SER A 626 44.84 -11.31 -17.65
C SER A 626 46.02 -11.98 -18.38
N ARG A 627 46.79 -12.83 -17.67
CA ARG A 627 47.66 -13.94 -18.16
C ARG A 627 48.68 -14.36 -17.09
N VAL A 628 48.54 -15.56 -16.52
CA VAL A 628 49.56 -16.66 -16.43
C VAL A 628 48.79 -17.98 -16.22
N LEU A 629 49.45 -19.13 -16.44
CA LEU A 629 49.05 -20.50 -16.09
C LEU A 629 48.11 -21.25 -17.06
N SER A 630 48.58 -21.41 -18.29
CA SER A 630 48.59 -22.74 -18.91
C SER A 630 49.93 -23.42 -18.63
N PHE A 631 49.93 -24.69 -18.16
CA PHE A 631 50.77 -25.79 -18.67
C PHE A 631 50.47 -27.13 -17.96
N GLN A 632 50.81 -28.24 -18.65
CA GLN A 632 50.98 -29.61 -18.14
C GLN A 632 49.79 -30.33 -17.47
N ASN A 633 48.96 -30.95 -18.32
CA ASN A 633 48.56 -32.34 -18.10
C ASN A 633 49.74 -33.27 -18.43
N SER A 634 50.11 -34.19 -17.52
CA SER A 634 50.66 -35.53 -17.86
C SER A 634 51.02 -36.35 -16.62
N PHE A 635 50.23 -37.37 -16.29
CA PHE A 635 50.70 -38.67 -15.78
C PHE A 635 49.53 -39.67 -15.73
N LYS A 636 49.71 -40.90 -16.24
CA LYS A 636 48.77 -42.02 -16.04
C LYS A 636 49.32 -42.96 -14.94
N PRO A 637 48.50 -43.42 -13.97
CA PRO A 637 48.96 -44.31 -12.92
C PRO A 637 49.13 -45.76 -13.41
N SER A 638 50.05 -46.51 -12.78
CA SER A 638 50.28 -47.93 -13.08
C SER A 638 49.45 -48.86 -12.17
N LYS A 639 49.29 -50.13 -12.58
CA LYS A 639 48.36 -51.13 -12.00
C LYS A 639 48.61 -51.51 -10.52
N LYS A 640 49.59 -50.93 -9.81
CA LYS A 640 49.88 -51.27 -8.39
C LYS A 640 48.99 -50.54 -7.38
N SER A 641 48.35 -49.42 -7.74
CA SER A 641 47.54 -48.60 -6.82
C SER A 641 46.14 -49.16 -6.52
N GLN A 642 45.58 -50.03 -7.38
CA GLN A 642 44.19 -50.49 -7.25
C GLN A 642 43.93 -51.39 -6.03
N ARG A 643 44.94 -52.04 -5.44
CA ARG A 643 44.76 -52.92 -4.27
C ARG A 643 44.72 -52.19 -2.91
N PHE A 644 45.16 -50.94 -2.83
CA PHE A 644 45.06 -50.14 -1.58
C PHE A 644 43.69 -49.48 -1.39
N MET A 645 42.95 -49.27 -2.48
CA MET A 645 41.65 -48.58 -2.49
C MET A 645 40.53 -49.31 -1.73
N ILE A 646 40.62 -50.64 -1.60
CA ILE A 646 39.55 -51.46 -0.99
C ILE A 646 39.61 -51.39 0.54
N THR A 647 40.80 -51.54 1.13
CA THR A 647 40.98 -51.50 2.60
C THR A 647 40.69 -50.11 3.18
N ALA A 648 40.97 -49.04 2.43
CA ALA A 648 40.63 -47.67 2.80
C ALA A 648 39.11 -47.40 2.82
N PHE A 649 38.30 -48.20 2.11
CA PHE A 649 36.85 -48.02 2.05
C PHE A 649 36.14 -48.53 3.31
N ALA A 650 36.68 -49.55 3.99
CA ALA A 650 36.09 -50.09 5.23
C ALA A 650 36.32 -49.16 6.44
N THR A 651 37.56 -48.66 6.61
CA THR A 651 37.90 -47.72 7.68
C THR A 651 37.22 -46.36 7.52
N SER A 652 37.00 -45.91 6.27
CA SER A 652 36.29 -44.67 6.02
C SER A 652 34.79 -44.76 6.34
N VAL A 653 34.10 -45.90 6.24
CA VAL A 653 32.69 -46.01 6.66
C VAL A 653 32.53 -45.82 8.18
N ALA A 654 33.29 -46.57 9.00
CA ALA A 654 33.25 -46.43 10.46
C ALA A 654 33.70 -45.02 10.90
N GLY A 655 34.73 -44.47 10.25
CA GLY A 655 35.15 -43.08 10.44
C GLY A 655 34.05 -42.08 10.06
N PHE A 656 33.31 -42.32 8.97
CA PHE A 656 32.23 -41.45 8.51
C PHE A 656 31.03 -41.47 9.47
N GLU A 657 30.70 -42.59 10.11
CA GLU A 657 29.64 -42.63 11.13
C GLU A 657 30.05 -41.95 12.44
N TYR A 658 31.29 -42.15 12.91
CA TYR A 658 31.83 -41.43 14.07
C TYR A 658 31.90 -39.92 13.82
N VAL A 659 32.38 -39.51 12.64
CA VAL A 659 32.40 -38.10 12.20
C VAL A 659 31.00 -37.57 11.91
N ARG A 660 30.03 -38.38 11.49
CA ARG A 660 28.63 -37.96 11.27
C ARG A 660 27.90 -37.72 12.60
N ARG A 661 28.16 -38.52 13.63
CA ARG A 661 27.70 -38.24 15.00
C ARG A 661 28.35 -36.95 15.55
N ASN A 662 29.67 -36.82 15.44
CA ASN A 662 30.38 -35.65 15.99
C ASN A 662 30.28 -34.35 15.15
N LYS A 663 29.92 -34.42 13.86
CA LYS A 663 29.67 -33.22 13.03
C LYS A 663 28.48 -32.39 13.52
N VAL A 664 27.48 -33.00 14.17
CA VAL A 664 26.36 -32.27 14.78
C VAL A 664 26.86 -31.32 15.88
N TYR A 665 27.93 -31.71 16.58
CA TYR A 665 28.54 -30.92 17.64
C TYR A 665 29.45 -29.82 17.07
N LEU A 666 30.43 -30.19 16.22
CA LEU A 666 31.44 -29.26 15.71
C LEU A 666 30.91 -28.24 14.68
N ALA A 667 29.87 -28.57 13.91
CA ALA A 667 29.27 -27.61 12.96
C ALA A 667 28.40 -26.54 13.65
N THR A 668 27.95 -26.78 14.89
CA THR A 668 27.10 -25.84 15.63
C THR A 668 27.91 -24.64 16.13
N VAL A 669 29.14 -24.87 16.59
CA VAL A 669 30.02 -23.81 17.12
C VAL A 669 30.54 -22.89 16.00
N SER A 670 30.95 -23.44 14.84
CA SER A 670 31.52 -22.66 13.74
C SER A 670 30.50 -21.95 12.83
N HIS A 671 29.21 -22.26 12.94
CA HIS A 671 28.15 -21.55 12.19
C HIS A 671 27.44 -20.45 13.00
N PHE A 672 27.79 -20.24 14.27
CA PHE A 672 27.11 -19.25 15.10
C PHE A 672 27.49 -17.80 14.78
N GLU A 673 28.70 -17.54 14.28
CA GLU A 673 29.18 -16.17 14.02
C GLU A 673 28.82 -15.64 12.62
N ASP A 674 28.62 -16.53 11.63
CA ASP A 674 28.16 -16.17 10.27
C ASP A 674 26.62 -16.12 10.12
N LYS A 675 25.86 -16.71 11.05
CA LYS A 675 24.40 -16.81 10.94
C LYS A 675 23.68 -15.51 11.26
N LYS A 676 22.92 -14.99 10.29
CA LYS A 676 22.17 -13.74 10.40
C LYS A 676 20.72 -13.97 10.81
N PHE A 677 20.48 -14.04 12.12
CA PHE A 677 19.13 -14.05 12.70
C PHE A 677 18.38 -12.72 12.48
N MET A 678 17.06 -12.70 12.70
CA MET A 678 16.25 -11.47 12.57
C MET A 678 16.60 -10.40 13.62
N ALA A 679 17.06 -10.82 14.80
CA ALA A 679 17.60 -9.97 15.86
C ALA A 679 18.59 -10.78 16.73
N GLU A 680 19.29 -10.09 17.63
CA GLU A 680 20.08 -10.71 18.69
C GLU A 680 19.23 -11.72 19.50
N PRO A 681 19.77 -12.90 19.86
CA PRO A 681 19.09 -13.90 20.69
C PRO A 681 18.51 -13.35 22.01
N VAL A 682 17.58 -14.06 22.65
CA VAL A 682 17.02 -13.64 23.94
C VAL A 682 18.02 -13.91 25.06
N THR A 683 18.63 -15.10 25.06
CA THR A 683 19.77 -15.47 25.92
C THR A 683 21.06 -14.82 25.42
N GLU A 684 22.05 -14.61 26.29
CA GLU A 684 23.33 -14.02 25.85
C GLU A 684 24.14 -14.95 24.94
N LYS A 685 24.75 -14.36 23.90
CA LYS A 685 25.57 -15.08 22.89
C LYS A 685 26.66 -15.96 23.51
N SER A 686 27.26 -15.51 24.61
CA SER A 686 28.24 -16.26 25.42
C SER A 686 27.72 -17.63 25.87
N SER A 687 26.47 -17.69 26.35
CA SER A 687 25.83 -18.92 26.84
C SER A 687 25.35 -19.84 25.70
N LEU A 688 25.14 -19.28 24.51
CA LEU A 688 24.67 -20.02 23.33
C LEU A 688 25.82 -20.64 22.51
N LYS A 689 27.05 -20.09 22.56
CA LYS A 689 28.20 -20.53 21.74
C LYS A 689 28.51 -22.02 21.83
N ASP A 690 28.37 -22.61 23.01
CA ASP A 690 28.67 -24.02 23.28
C ASP A 690 27.48 -24.97 23.02
N ALA A 691 26.24 -24.45 23.03
CA ALA A 691 24.99 -25.17 22.74
C ALA A 691 24.84 -26.57 23.40
N LYS A 692 25.37 -26.76 24.61
CA LYS A 692 25.46 -28.08 25.28
C LYS A 692 24.13 -28.61 25.82
N ASP A 693 23.24 -27.73 26.24
CA ASP A 693 21.93 -28.11 26.81
C ASP A 693 20.78 -27.95 25.82
N MET A 694 19.63 -28.55 26.14
CA MET A 694 18.46 -28.53 25.26
C MET A 694 17.84 -27.13 25.14
N LYS A 695 18.04 -26.24 26.14
CA LYS A 695 17.54 -24.86 26.12
C LYS A 695 18.22 -24.04 25.02
N ALA A 696 19.56 -24.02 25.02
CA ALA A 696 20.34 -23.31 24.01
C ALA A 696 20.07 -23.88 22.60
N ARG A 697 19.99 -25.21 22.47
CA ARG A 697 19.71 -25.88 21.19
C ARG A 697 18.31 -25.58 20.66
N MET A 698 17.30 -25.50 21.53
CA MET A 698 15.96 -25.07 21.16
C MET A 698 15.93 -23.60 20.72
N GLU A 699 16.57 -22.70 21.48
CA GLU A 699 16.63 -21.27 21.12
C GLU A 699 17.28 -21.06 19.76
N LEU A 700 18.40 -21.72 19.48
CA LEU A 700 19.05 -21.68 18.16
C LEU A 700 18.16 -22.23 17.04
N MET A 701 17.42 -23.33 17.29
CA MET A 701 16.51 -23.92 16.29
C MET A 701 15.33 -23.00 15.95
N ILE A 702 14.74 -22.32 16.94
CA ILE A 702 13.63 -21.38 16.69
C ILE A 702 14.11 -20.06 16.08
N LEU A 703 15.32 -19.61 16.38
CA LEU A 703 15.97 -18.47 15.72
C LEU A 703 16.27 -18.76 14.24
N ASP A 704 16.81 -19.94 13.93
CA ASP A 704 16.96 -20.44 12.55
C ASP A 704 15.62 -20.42 11.82
N VAL A 705 14.59 -21.07 12.38
CA VAL A 705 13.26 -21.21 11.74
C VAL A 705 12.55 -19.87 11.57
N GLN A 706 12.70 -18.93 12.51
CA GLN A 706 12.19 -17.56 12.34
C GLN A 706 12.91 -16.84 11.19
N ALA A 707 14.24 -16.87 11.17
CA ALA A 707 15.02 -16.20 10.14
C ALA A 707 14.77 -16.80 8.75
N ASP A 708 14.83 -18.13 8.61
CA ASP A 708 14.58 -18.81 7.33
C ASP A 708 13.15 -18.55 6.83
N PHE A 709 12.14 -18.58 7.70
CA PHE A 709 10.75 -18.34 7.25
C PHE A 709 10.48 -16.87 6.94
N CYS A 710 10.98 -15.91 7.73
CA CYS A 710 10.90 -14.49 7.38
C CYS A 710 11.62 -14.19 6.06
N ASN A 711 12.85 -14.68 5.88
CA ASN A 711 13.61 -14.52 4.64
C ASN A 711 12.97 -15.24 3.44
N ALA A 712 12.25 -16.35 3.65
CA ALA A 712 11.49 -17.02 2.59
C ALA A 712 10.24 -16.23 2.18
N LEU A 713 9.58 -15.55 3.12
CA LEU A 713 8.40 -14.73 2.84
C LEU A 713 8.75 -13.37 2.22
N GLU A 714 9.83 -12.70 2.66
CA GLU A 714 10.27 -11.43 2.06
C GLU A 714 10.67 -11.56 0.58
N LYS A 715 10.95 -12.76 0.07
CA LYS A 715 11.18 -13.01 -1.37
C LYS A 715 9.93 -12.83 -2.24
N PHE A 716 8.74 -12.72 -1.65
CA PHE A 716 7.47 -12.51 -2.34
C PHE A 716 6.92 -11.09 -2.14
N GLU A 717 7.69 -10.19 -1.53
CA GLU A 717 7.29 -8.83 -1.17
C GLU A 717 8.20 -7.81 -1.85
N ASP A 718 7.67 -7.02 -2.79
CA ASP A 718 8.47 -6.06 -3.57
C ASP A 718 9.04 -4.93 -2.70
N THR A 719 8.33 -4.53 -1.64
CA THR A 719 8.66 -3.35 -0.83
C THR A 719 8.54 -3.50 0.69
N LYS A 720 7.86 -4.54 1.18
CA LYS A 720 7.62 -4.74 2.62
C LYS A 720 8.63 -5.72 3.24
N LYS A 721 8.96 -5.47 4.50
CA LYS A 721 9.85 -6.28 5.33
C LYS A 721 9.25 -6.47 6.72
N PHE A 722 9.71 -7.48 7.46
CA PHE A 722 9.28 -7.69 8.83
C PHE A 722 9.81 -6.56 9.74
N LYS A 723 8.89 -5.88 10.43
CA LYS A 723 9.22 -5.10 11.63
C LYS A 723 9.66 -6.10 12.70
N VAL A 724 10.92 -6.04 13.10
CA VAL A 724 11.46 -6.86 14.20
C VAL A 724 11.39 -6.09 15.52
N ASP A 725 10.90 -6.75 16.55
CA ASP A 725 10.55 -6.16 17.85
C ASP A 725 10.99 -7.11 18.97
N ARG A 726 12.19 -6.87 19.53
CA ARG A 726 12.79 -7.69 20.60
C ARG A 726 12.44 -7.12 21.97
N TRP A 727 11.81 -7.94 22.81
CA TRP A 727 11.26 -7.55 24.11
C TRP A 727 11.77 -8.46 25.23
N LYS A 728 11.78 -7.95 26.47
CA LYS A 728 12.13 -8.69 27.69
C LYS A 728 10.92 -8.79 28.62
N ARG A 729 10.90 -9.81 29.48
CA ARG A 729 9.85 -10.03 30.49
C ARG A 729 10.42 -9.79 31.90
N PRO A 730 9.76 -9.00 32.77
CA PRO A 730 10.24 -8.73 34.14
C PRO A 730 10.52 -9.99 34.98
N GLU A 731 9.70 -11.03 34.83
CA GLU A 731 9.79 -12.27 35.61
C GLU A 731 10.80 -13.29 35.05
N GLY A 732 11.41 -13.03 33.89
CA GLY A 732 12.40 -13.90 33.25
C GLY A 732 12.20 -14.07 31.73
N GLY A 733 13.30 -13.95 30.98
CA GLY A 733 13.34 -14.14 29.54
C GLY A 733 12.75 -12.99 28.71
N GLY A 734 12.12 -13.33 27.58
CA GLY A 734 11.61 -12.38 26.60
C GLY A 734 11.20 -13.03 25.29
N GLY A 735 11.32 -12.30 24.19
CA GLY A 735 10.99 -12.79 22.86
C GLY A 735 11.36 -11.84 21.73
N ILE A 736 11.12 -12.28 20.49
CA ILE A 736 11.38 -11.54 19.26
C ILE A 736 10.13 -11.66 18.39
N SER A 737 9.37 -10.58 18.25
CA SER A 737 8.22 -10.52 17.35
C SER A 737 8.66 -9.96 16.00
N CYS A 738 8.59 -10.78 14.95
CA CYS A 738 8.71 -10.31 13.56
C CYS A 738 7.31 -10.18 12.98
N VAL A 739 6.89 -8.98 12.57
CA VAL A 739 5.55 -8.73 12.00
C VAL A 739 5.65 -7.93 10.70
N LEU A 740 5.01 -8.40 9.64
CA LEU A 740 4.86 -7.72 8.35
C LEU A 740 3.37 -7.44 8.13
N GLU A 741 3.02 -6.19 7.83
CA GLU A 741 1.62 -5.76 7.65
C GLU A 741 1.44 -5.01 6.32
N ASP A 742 0.26 -5.22 5.72
CA ASP A 742 -0.11 -4.64 4.43
C ASP A 742 0.85 -5.03 3.29
N GLY A 743 1.40 -6.25 3.30
CA GLY A 743 2.22 -6.80 2.22
C GLY A 743 1.50 -6.94 0.89
N ASP A 744 2.24 -6.95 -0.20
CA ASP A 744 1.71 -7.12 -1.56
C ASP A 744 1.10 -8.53 -1.74
N VAL A 745 1.77 -9.56 -1.20
CA VAL A 745 1.29 -10.95 -1.16
C VAL A 745 0.71 -11.31 0.21
N PHE A 746 1.34 -10.86 1.31
CA PHE A 746 0.95 -11.17 2.68
C PHE A 746 0.32 -9.95 3.37
N GLU A 747 -1.01 -9.92 3.40
CA GLU A 747 -1.77 -8.82 3.99
C GLU A 747 -1.48 -8.62 5.49
N LYS A 748 -1.19 -9.72 6.20
CA LYS A 748 -0.55 -9.72 7.51
C LYS A 748 0.22 -11.03 7.68
N ALA A 749 1.44 -10.95 8.19
CA ALA A 749 2.27 -12.10 8.51
C ALA A 749 2.99 -11.82 9.83
N GLY A 750 3.17 -12.84 10.67
CA GLY A 750 4.07 -12.70 11.80
C GLY A 750 4.61 -14.01 12.30
N VAL A 751 5.85 -13.96 12.76
CA VAL A 751 6.67 -15.08 13.18
C VAL A 751 7.31 -14.67 14.51
N ASN A 752 6.73 -15.13 15.61
CA ASN A 752 7.10 -14.75 16.97
C ASN A 752 7.94 -15.83 17.64
N ILE A 753 9.07 -15.45 18.22
CA ILE A 753 9.82 -16.25 19.19
C ILE A 753 9.44 -15.82 20.61
N SER A 754 9.36 -16.78 21.52
CA SER A 754 9.39 -16.53 22.97
C SER A 754 10.37 -17.50 23.62
N VAL A 755 11.17 -16.99 24.56
CA VAL A 755 12.12 -17.74 25.39
C VAL A 755 11.95 -17.20 26.80
N VAL A 756 11.21 -17.93 27.63
CA VAL A 756 10.78 -17.47 28.96
C VAL A 756 11.18 -18.48 30.03
N HIS A 757 11.50 -17.97 31.21
CA HIS A 757 11.81 -18.77 32.39
C HIS A 757 11.18 -18.14 33.63
N GLY A 758 11.14 -18.89 34.73
CA GLY A 758 10.56 -18.43 35.99
C GLY A 758 10.25 -19.60 36.93
N VAL A 759 9.30 -19.40 37.85
CA VAL A 759 8.75 -20.46 38.72
C VAL A 759 7.29 -20.69 38.36
N LEU A 760 6.85 -21.96 38.32
CA LEU A 760 5.48 -22.31 37.99
C LEU A 760 4.48 -21.81 39.06
N PRO A 761 3.41 -21.09 38.70
CA PRO A 761 2.28 -20.84 39.59
C PRO A 761 1.57 -22.14 39.96
N ALA A 762 1.05 -22.25 41.19
CA ALA A 762 0.40 -23.47 41.69
C ALA A 762 -0.75 -23.98 40.78
N ALA A 763 -1.49 -23.07 40.14
CA ALA A 763 -2.53 -23.43 39.17
C ALA A 763 -1.98 -24.13 37.92
N ALA A 764 -0.81 -23.71 37.43
CA ALA A 764 -0.13 -24.38 36.30
C ALA A 764 0.40 -25.76 36.72
N VAL A 765 0.96 -25.88 37.93
CA VAL A 765 1.40 -27.17 38.50
C VAL A 765 0.22 -28.14 38.60
N ALA A 766 -0.93 -27.68 39.10
CA ALA A 766 -2.15 -28.49 39.17
C ALA A 766 -2.66 -28.92 37.78
N GLN A 767 -2.66 -28.01 36.79
CA GLN A 767 -3.05 -28.31 35.41
C GLN A 767 -2.11 -29.33 34.76
N MET A 768 -0.79 -29.19 34.95
CA MET A 768 0.21 -30.12 34.39
C MET A 768 0.16 -31.49 35.08
N ARG A 769 -0.07 -31.55 36.40
CA ARG A 769 -0.33 -32.80 37.13
C ARG A 769 -1.60 -33.49 36.62
N ALA A 770 -2.65 -32.75 36.30
CA ALA A 770 -3.86 -33.28 35.65
C ALA A 770 -3.64 -33.78 34.21
N ARG A 771 -2.55 -33.38 33.54
CA ARG A 771 -2.07 -33.97 32.27
C ARG A 771 -1.12 -35.16 32.47
N GLY A 772 -0.98 -35.66 33.70
CA GLY A 772 -0.14 -36.81 34.03
C GLY A 772 1.35 -36.50 34.29
N LYS A 773 1.79 -35.24 34.14
CA LYS A 773 3.19 -34.87 34.42
C LYS A 773 3.45 -34.91 35.93
N LYS A 774 4.45 -35.70 36.33
CA LYS A 774 4.85 -35.88 37.75
C LYS A 774 5.94 -34.87 38.10
N PHE A 775 5.77 -34.17 39.22
CA PHE A 775 6.76 -33.23 39.76
C PHE A 775 6.95 -33.47 41.25
N SER A 776 8.17 -33.26 41.74
CA SER A 776 8.51 -33.21 43.17
C SER A 776 7.57 -32.28 43.97
N ASN A 777 7.38 -32.55 45.27
CA ASN A 777 6.66 -31.66 46.18
C ASN A 777 7.58 -30.54 46.69
N SER A 778 8.18 -29.79 45.77
CA SER A 778 8.97 -28.59 46.06
C SER A 778 8.06 -27.35 46.03
N ASP A 779 8.25 -26.43 46.99
CA ASP A 779 7.57 -25.12 47.02
C ASP A 779 7.93 -24.24 45.81
N LYS A 780 9.03 -24.55 45.12
CA LYS A 780 9.48 -23.87 43.90
C LYS A 780 9.80 -24.91 42.84
N LEU A 781 9.10 -24.82 41.71
CA LEU A 781 9.39 -25.57 40.49
C LEU A 781 9.82 -24.58 39.40
N PRO A 782 11.14 -24.35 39.23
CA PRO A 782 11.65 -23.55 38.12
C PRO A 782 11.28 -24.17 36.78
N PHE A 783 10.96 -23.34 35.79
CA PHE A 783 10.68 -23.77 34.42
C PHE A 783 11.40 -22.92 33.39
N PHE A 784 11.59 -23.52 32.21
CA PHE A 784 11.97 -22.84 30.98
C PHE A 784 11.01 -23.28 29.86
N ALA A 785 10.63 -22.34 29.00
CA ALA A 785 9.85 -22.61 27.80
C ALA A 785 10.37 -21.77 26.63
N ALA A 786 10.63 -22.42 25.51
CA ALA A 786 11.08 -21.77 24.28
C ALA A 786 10.24 -22.25 23.09
N GLY A 787 9.89 -21.35 22.18
CA GLY A 787 9.15 -21.73 20.98
C GLY A 787 8.99 -20.63 19.93
N VAL A 788 8.76 -21.06 18.69
CA VAL A 788 8.33 -20.23 17.58
C VAL A 788 6.82 -20.43 17.35
N SER A 789 6.11 -19.35 17.07
CA SER A 789 4.69 -19.35 16.69
C SER A 789 4.47 -18.40 15.52
N SER A 790 3.78 -18.87 14.48
CA SER A 790 3.68 -18.20 13.20
C SER A 790 2.28 -18.32 12.61
N VAL A 791 1.80 -17.25 11.97
CA VAL A 791 0.61 -17.32 11.10
C VAL A 791 0.70 -16.29 9.99
N ILE A 792 0.28 -16.72 8.80
CA ILE A 792 0.33 -15.94 7.57
C ILE A 792 -1.09 -15.77 7.03
N HIS A 793 -1.49 -14.53 6.73
CA HIS A 793 -2.78 -14.16 6.16
C HIS A 793 -2.58 -13.56 4.77
N PRO A 794 -2.58 -14.39 3.70
CA PRO A 794 -2.36 -13.91 2.34
C PRO A 794 -3.45 -12.97 1.86
N ARG A 795 -3.08 -12.01 1.01
CA ARG A 795 -4.00 -11.06 0.37
C ARG A 795 -4.85 -11.74 -0.71
N ASN A 796 -4.28 -12.71 -1.44
CA ASN A 796 -4.96 -13.48 -2.47
C ASN A 796 -5.69 -14.70 -1.86
N PRO A 797 -7.02 -14.88 -2.08
CA PRO A 797 -7.77 -16.04 -1.58
C PRO A 797 -7.39 -17.38 -2.23
N ASN A 798 -6.64 -17.38 -3.33
CA ASN A 798 -6.06 -18.61 -3.89
C ASN A 798 -4.86 -19.13 -3.07
N VAL A 799 -4.30 -18.34 -2.16
CA VAL A 799 -3.23 -18.76 -1.25
C VAL A 799 -3.85 -19.03 0.14
N PRO A 800 -3.64 -20.22 0.73
CA PRO A 800 -4.19 -20.57 2.03
C PRO A 800 -3.47 -19.84 3.17
N THR A 801 -4.15 -19.62 4.28
CA THR A 801 -3.47 -19.24 5.53
C THR A 801 -2.77 -20.46 6.11
N ILE A 802 -1.47 -20.35 6.40
CA ILE A 802 -0.73 -21.33 7.21
C ILE A 802 -0.55 -20.82 8.63
N HIS A 803 -0.60 -21.74 9.60
CA HIS A 803 -0.17 -21.52 10.97
C HIS A 803 0.79 -22.64 11.39
N PHE A 804 1.79 -22.30 12.20
CA PHE A 804 2.60 -23.30 12.89
C PHE A 804 3.03 -22.82 14.28
N ASN A 805 3.26 -23.77 15.16
CA ASN A 805 3.85 -23.55 16.48
C ASN A 805 4.80 -24.71 16.79
N TYR A 806 6.01 -24.43 17.27
CA TYR A 806 6.93 -25.46 17.74
C TYR A 806 7.58 -24.98 19.04
N ARG A 807 7.40 -25.76 20.11
CA ARG A 807 7.73 -25.38 21.49
C ARG A 807 8.35 -26.53 22.27
N TYR A 808 9.16 -26.15 23.24
CA TYR A 808 9.79 -27.01 24.25
C TYR A 808 9.46 -26.44 25.62
N PHE A 809 9.30 -27.34 26.60
CA PHE A 809 9.07 -26.99 27.99
C PHE A 809 9.91 -27.90 28.88
N GLU A 810 10.56 -27.34 29.90
CA GLU A 810 11.22 -28.10 30.96
C GLU A 810 10.94 -27.53 32.33
N VAL A 811 10.88 -28.41 33.33
CA VAL A 811 10.68 -28.10 34.75
C VAL A 811 11.79 -28.78 35.54
N SER A 812 12.55 -28.03 36.32
CA SER A 812 13.53 -28.57 37.27
C SER A 812 12.81 -28.97 38.56
N ASN A 813 12.94 -30.24 38.94
CA ASN A 813 12.45 -30.75 40.22
C ASN A 813 13.46 -30.46 41.34
N GLY A 814 12.99 -30.43 42.59
CA GLY A 814 13.85 -30.24 43.77
C GLY A 814 14.80 -31.40 44.06
N ASP A 815 14.61 -32.53 43.39
CA ASP A 815 15.47 -33.74 43.43
C ASP A 815 16.60 -33.73 42.38
N GLY A 816 16.73 -32.65 41.59
CA GLY A 816 17.73 -32.52 40.53
C GLY A 816 17.35 -33.16 39.19
N THR A 817 16.18 -33.83 39.09
CA THR A 817 15.65 -34.30 37.81
C THR A 817 14.99 -33.18 37.01
N THR A 818 14.91 -33.34 35.68
CA THR A 818 14.22 -32.39 34.80
C THR A 818 13.08 -33.09 34.07
N THR A 819 11.84 -32.64 34.30
CA THR A 819 10.66 -33.09 33.55
C THR A 819 10.48 -32.20 32.33
N TRP A 820 10.68 -32.74 31.13
CA TRP A 820 10.63 -32.01 29.86
C TRP A 820 9.59 -32.60 28.90
N TRP A 821 9.15 -31.81 27.92
CA TRP A 821 8.38 -32.28 26.76
C TRP A 821 8.42 -31.27 25.62
N PHE A 822 8.06 -31.74 24.42
CA PHE A 822 7.83 -30.90 23.25
C PHE A 822 6.35 -30.82 22.91
N GLY A 823 5.99 -29.77 22.16
CA GLY A 823 4.68 -29.64 21.54
C GLY A 823 4.79 -28.86 20.24
N GLY A 824 3.83 -29.01 19.35
CA GLY A 824 3.83 -28.25 18.12
C GLY A 824 2.89 -28.76 17.04
N GLY A 825 3.09 -28.24 15.85
CA GLY A 825 2.27 -28.56 14.69
C GLY A 825 2.35 -27.50 13.61
N THR A 826 1.79 -27.85 12.45
CA THR A 826 1.62 -26.98 11.29
C THR A 826 0.26 -27.33 10.68
N ASP A 827 -0.60 -26.34 10.43
CA ASP A 827 -1.94 -26.52 9.85
C ASP A 827 -2.23 -25.48 8.75
N MET A 828 -3.13 -25.83 7.83
CA MET A 828 -3.45 -25.02 6.66
C MET A 828 -4.95 -24.75 6.52
N THR A 829 -5.30 -23.49 6.26
CA THR A 829 -6.66 -22.99 6.10
C THR A 829 -6.83 -22.37 4.71
N PRO A 830 -7.25 -23.16 3.70
CA PRO A 830 -7.59 -22.65 2.37
C PRO A 830 -8.89 -21.83 2.39
N TYR A 831 -8.98 -20.90 1.44
CA TYR A 831 -10.18 -20.10 1.18
C TYR A 831 -10.87 -20.54 -0.12
N ILE A 832 -10.10 -20.91 -1.13
CA ILE A 832 -10.53 -21.67 -2.31
C ILE A 832 -9.88 -23.06 -2.21
N LEU A 833 -10.64 -24.11 -2.54
CA LEU A 833 -10.13 -25.49 -2.52
C LEU A 833 -9.32 -25.80 -3.79
N ASP A 834 -8.01 -25.97 -3.64
CA ASP A 834 -7.13 -26.61 -4.63
C ASP A 834 -6.61 -27.92 -4.01
N GLU A 835 -7.14 -29.07 -4.44
CA GLU A 835 -6.74 -30.36 -3.85
C GLU A 835 -5.25 -30.65 -4.05
N SER A 836 -4.61 -30.16 -5.12
CA SER A 836 -3.18 -30.43 -5.35
C SER A 836 -2.29 -29.75 -4.31
N ASP A 837 -2.65 -28.54 -3.88
CA ASP A 837 -1.96 -27.81 -2.81
C ASP A 837 -2.19 -28.48 -1.45
N CYS A 838 -3.40 -28.97 -1.20
CA CYS A 838 -3.73 -29.75 -0.01
C CYS A 838 -2.89 -31.04 0.07
N ARG A 839 -2.77 -31.77 -1.04
CA ARG A 839 -1.98 -33.01 -1.13
C ARG A 839 -0.48 -32.76 -1.01
N HIS A 840 0.05 -31.69 -1.60
CA HIS A 840 1.46 -31.29 -1.46
C HIS A 840 1.85 -30.99 -0.01
N PHE A 841 1.05 -30.17 0.67
CA PHE A 841 1.22 -29.80 2.07
C PHE A 841 1.25 -31.06 2.97
N HIS A 842 0.21 -31.89 2.89
CA HIS A 842 0.10 -33.10 3.72
C HIS A 842 1.15 -34.17 3.38
N LYS A 843 1.54 -34.34 2.11
CA LYS A 843 2.66 -35.24 1.74
C LYS A 843 4.00 -34.77 2.33
N THR A 844 4.25 -33.47 2.36
CA THR A 844 5.48 -32.90 2.95
C THR A 844 5.53 -33.12 4.47
N LEU A 845 4.40 -32.97 5.16
CA LEU A 845 4.28 -33.30 6.58
C LEU A 845 4.43 -34.81 6.84
N LYS A 846 3.78 -35.67 6.05
CA LYS A 846 3.93 -37.13 6.17
C LYS A 846 5.37 -37.58 5.98
N SER A 847 6.03 -37.11 4.93
CA SER A 847 7.46 -37.38 4.63
C SER A 847 8.43 -36.83 5.69
N SER A 848 7.94 -36.03 6.64
CA SER A 848 8.69 -35.55 7.80
C SER A 848 8.44 -36.43 9.04
N CYS A 849 7.25 -37.01 9.17
CA CYS A 849 6.88 -37.94 10.24
C CYS A 849 7.44 -39.35 10.02
N ASP A 850 7.31 -39.89 8.79
CA ASP A 850 7.71 -41.24 8.39
C ASP A 850 9.20 -41.55 8.64
N LYS A 851 10.03 -40.50 8.75
CA LYS A 851 11.47 -40.58 9.10
C LYS A 851 11.73 -41.06 10.54
N TYR A 852 10.72 -41.02 11.39
CA TYR A 852 10.79 -41.36 12.81
C TYR A 852 9.81 -42.49 13.15
N ASP A 853 8.56 -42.38 12.70
CA ASP A 853 7.52 -43.40 12.91
C ASP A 853 6.37 -43.18 11.91
N ASN A 854 6.01 -44.21 11.15
CA ASN A 854 4.95 -44.19 10.14
C ASN A 854 3.55 -43.91 10.72
N SER A 855 3.33 -44.14 12.03
CA SER A 855 2.09 -43.85 12.74
C SER A 855 1.95 -42.37 13.14
N TYR A 856 3.05 -41.60 13.17
CA TYR A 856 3.02 -40.22 13.67
C TYR A 856 2.13 -39.32 12.80
N TYR A 857 2.22 -39.42 11.47
CA TYR A 857 1.38 -38.59 10.60
C TYR A 857 -0.12 -38.83 10.83
N SER A 858 -0.59 -40.08 10.81
CA SER A 858 -2.02 -40.37 10.97
C SER A 858 -2.53 -40.00 12.37
N ARG A 859 -1.74 -40.26 13.42
CA ARG A 859 -2.05 -39.85 14.80
C ARG A 859 -2.14 -38.32 14.93
N PHE A 860 -1.15 -37.59 14.43
CA PHE A 860 -1.06 -36.14 14.58
C PHE A 860 -1.97 -35.37 13.60
N LYS A 861 -2.33 -35.96 12.47
CA LYS A 861 -3.37 -35.45 11.54
C LYS A 861 -4.74 -35.52 12.17
N LYS A 862 -5.13 -36.69 12.70
CA LYS A 862 -6.40 -36.85 13.43
C LYS A 862 -6.50 -35.87 14.61
N TRP A 863 -5.44 -35.74 15.42
CA TRP A 863 -5.43 -34.80 16.54
C TRP A 863 -5.50 -33.33 16.08
N CYS A 864 -4.95 -32.99 14.91
CA CYS A 864 -5.06 -31.66 14.31
C CYS A 864 -6.51 -31.34 13.92
N ASP A 865 -7.18 -32.26 13.22
CA ASP A 865 -8.59 -32.09 12.80
C ASP A 865 -9.52 -31.94 14.03
N GLU A 866 -9.32 -32.77 15.06
CA GLU A 866 -10.06 -32.73 16.33
C GLU A 866 -9.78 -31.43 17.12
N TYR A 867 -8.53 -30.95 17.17
CA TYR A 867 -8.19 -29.73 17.90
C TYR A 867 -8.74 -28.47 17.22
N PHE A 868 -8.75 -28.41 15.89
CA PHE A 868 -9.21 -27.25 15.12
C PHE A 868 -10.70 -27.29 14.73
N TYR A 869 -11.51 -28.12 15.38
CA TYR A 869 -12.96 -28.23 15.15
C TYR A 869 -13.76 -27.11 15.85
N ILE A 870 -14.60 -26.41 15.09
CA ILE A 870 -15.45 -25.31 15.59
C ILE A 870 -16.83 -25.89 15.93
N THR A 871 -17.00 -26.32 17.18
CA THR A 871 -18.18 -27.10 17.64
C THR A 871 -19.53 -26.43 17.30
N HIS A 872 -19.63 -25.10 17.42
CA HIS A 872 -20.88 -24.37 17.15
C HIS A 872 -21.14 -24.08 15.66
N ARG A 873 -20.24 -24.50 14.77
CA ARG A 873 -20.37 -24.38 13.31
C ARG A 873 -20.47 -25.73 12.60
N GLY A 874 -20.01 -26.82 13.23
CA GLY A 874 -20.03 -28.16 12.65
C GLY A 874 -18.89 -28.42 11.65
N GLU A 875 -17.82 -27.63 11.68
CA GLU A 875 -16.72 -27.62 10.70
C GLU A 875 -15.35 -27.40 11.36
N CYS A 876 -14.29 -27.94 10.75
CA CYS A 876 -12.91 -27.56 11.05
C CYS A 876 -12.59 -26.14 10.56
N ARG A 877 -11.66 -25.47 11.25
CA ARG A 877 -11.12 -24.15 10.86
C ARG A 877 -10.52 -24.17 9.44
N GLY A 878 -9.76 -25.23 9.15
CA GLY A 878 -9.03 -25.50 7.90
C GLY A 878 -8.92 -27.01 7.65
N ILE A 879 -8.03 -27.43 6.75
CA ILE A 879 -7.88 -28.84 6.31
C ILE A 879 -6.98 -29.70 7.24
N GLY A 880 -6.79 -29.24 8.47
CA GLY A 880 -5.83 -29.82 9.42
C GLY A 880 -4.38 -29.65 8.98
N GLY A 881 -3.55 -30.62 9.39
CA GLY A 881 -2.11 -30.66 9.21
C GLY A 881 -1.51 -31.70 10.14
N ILE A 882 -0.50 -31.34 10.94
CA ILE A 882 -0.09 -32.14 12.11
C ILE A 882 -0.20 -31.32 13.39
N PHE A 883 -0.61 -31.94 14.49
CA PHE A 883 -0.63 -31.34 15.82
C PHE A 883 -0.26 -32.38 16.89
N PHE A 884 0.58 -31.96 17.85
CA PHE A 884 0.99 -32.75 19.01
C PHE A 884 1.30 -31.85 20.22
N ASP A 885 1.19 -32.43 21.41
CA ASP A 885 1.53 -31.80 22.69
C ASP A 885 2.02 -32.88 23.66
N ASP A 886 2.67 -32.47 24.76
CA ASP A 886 3.20 -33.34 25.81
C ASP A 886 4.26 -34.39 25.38
N LEU A 887 4.81 -34.33 24.15
CA LEU A 887 5.71 -35.33 23.55
C LEU A 887 7.03 -35.47 24.34
N ASP A 888 7.20 -36.58 25.04
CA ASP A 888 8.33 -36.90 25.92
C ASP A 888 8.95 -38.30 25.69
N THR A 889 8.61 -38.96 24.57
CA THR A 889 9.07 -40.32 24.24
C THR A 889 9.58 -40.43 22.79
N PRO A 890 10.62 -41.25 22.49
CA PRO A 890 11.30 -42.16 23.41
C PRO A 890 12.35 -41.49 24.31
N ASP A 891 12.98 -40.42 23.81
CA ASP A 891 14.03 -39.67 24.52
C ASP A 891 14.12 -38.22 24.01
N GLN A 892 14.82 -37.37 24.75
CA GLN A 892 14.88 -35.91 24.50
C GLN A 892 15.53 -35.56 23.17
N GLU A 893 16.53 -36.32 22.71
CA GLU A 893 17.23 -36.08 21.45
C GLU A 893 16.35 -36.51 20.27
N SER A 894 15.76 -37.71 20.33
CA SER A 894 14.83 -38.20 19.30
C SER A 894 13.64 -37.26 19.13
N CYS A 895 13.06 -36.77 20.24
CA CYS A 895 11.99 -35.77 20.20
C CYS A 895 12.46 -34.44 19.58
N PHE A 896 13.63 -33.93 20.00
CA PHE A 896 14.20 -32.68 19.45
C PHE A 896 14.45 -32.78 17.94
N GLN A 897 14.97 -33.91 17.46
CA GLN A 897 15.22 -34.13 16.03
C GLN A 897 13.91 -34.22 15.23
N PHE A 898 12.88 -34.92 15.74
CA PHE A 898 11.56 -34.94 15.11
C PHE A 898 10.93 -33.54 15.01
N VAL A 899 10.95 -32.78 16.11
CA VAL A 899 10.43 -31.40 16.17
C VAL A 899 11.20 -30.48 15.23
N SER A 900 12.53 -30.57 15.20
CA SER A 900 13.39 -29.81 14.29
C SER A 900 13.10 -30.13 12.82
N THR A 901 12.83 -31.40 12.48
CA THR A 901 12.47 -31.82 11.12
C THR A 901 11.08 -31.31 10.73
N CYS A 902 10.10 -31.31 11.64
CA CYS A 902 8.77 -30.75 11.39
C CYS A 902 8.81 -29.22 11.25
N ALA A 903 9.60 -28.52 12.06
CA ALA A 903 9.78 -27.07 11.92
C ALA A 903 10.44 -26.70 10.57
N LYS A 904 11.44 -27.48 10.14
CA LYS A 904 12.10 -27.31 8.83
C LYS A 904 11.23 -27.72 7.62
N SER A 905 10.16 -28.51 7.83
CA SER A 905 9.25 -28.90 6.74
C SER A 905 8.20 -27.84 6.38
N VAL A 906 8.03 -26.80 7.21
CA VAL A 906 7.11 -25.68 6.95
C VAL A 906 7.38 -25.03 5.59
N ILE A 907 8.63 -24.61 5.33
CA ILE A 907 9.04 -23.93 4.09
C ILE A 907 8.66 -24.75 2.84
N PRO A 908 9.14 -26.01 2.67
CA PRO A 908 8.77 -26.81 1.50
C PRO A 908 7.27 -27.16 1.45
N SER A 909 6.55 -27.23 2.59
CA SER A 909 5.11 -27.50 2.58
C SER A 909 4.25 -26.34 2.06
N TYR A 910 4.75 -25.09 2.15
CA TYR A 910 3.95 -23.88 1.96
C TYR A 910 4.44 -22.96 0.85
N ILE A 911 5.76 -22.73 0.74
CA ILE A 911 6.31 -21.76 -0.22
C ILE A 911 5.96 -22.11 -1.68
N PRO A 912 5.99 -23.38 -2.13
CA PRO A 912 5.51 -23.75 -3.47
C PRO A 912 4.03 -23.43 -3.72
N VAL A 913 3.19 -23.50 -2.67
CA VAL A 913 1.76 -23.15 -2.74
C VAL A 913 1.57 -21.64 -2.89
N VAL A 914 2.37 -20.84 -2.19
CA VAL A 914 2.40 -19.38 -2.40
C VAL A 914 2.83 -19.04 -3.82
N GLU A 915 3.97 -19.58 -4.27
CA GLU A 915 4.57 -19.30 -5.58
C GLU A 915 3.62 -19.64 -6.73
N LYS A 916 2.97 -20.81 -6.69
CA LYS A 916 1.95 -21.26 -7.64
C LYS A 916 0.69 -20.38 -7.68
N SER A 917 0.31 -19.76 -6.55
CA SER A 917 -1.03 -19.19 -6.37
C SER A 917 -1.10 -17.68 -6.11
N LYS A 918 0.01 -17.00 -5.80
CA LYS A 918 0.04 -15.57 -5.44
C LYS A 918 -0.48 -14.64 -6.54
N ASP A 919 -0.20 -14.97 -7.81
CA ASP A 919 -0.55 -14.12 -8.96
C ASP A 919 -1.87 -14.52 -9.64
N LYS A 920 -2.52 -15.61 -9.18
CA LYS A 920 -3.82 -16.07 -9.71
C LYS A 920 -4.88 -14.99 -9.54
N GLY A 921 -5.63 -14.68 -10.60
CA GLY A 921 -6.79 -13.80 -10.50
C GLY A 921 -7.85 -14.33 -9.53
N TYR A 922 -8.54 -13.43 -8.83
CA TYR A 922 -9.65 -13.76 -7.94
C TYR A 922 -10.79 -12.75 -8.07
N SER A 923 -12.02 -13.20 -7.81
CA SER A 923 -13.21 -12.33 -7.88
C SER A 923 -13.47 -11.58 -6.56
N TYR A 924 -14.37 -10.59 -6.59
CA TYR A 924 -14.86 -9.97 -5.36
C TYR A 924 -15.59 -10.96 -4.45
N ALA A 925 -16.31 -11.94 -5.00
CA ALA A 925 -16.97 -12.99 -4.22
C ALA A 925 -15.94 -13.86 -3.48
N ASP A 926 -14.84 -14.22 -4.15
CA ASP A 926 -13.73 -14.99 -3.58
C ASP A 926 -13.14 -14.28 -2.34
N ARG A 927 -12.97 -12.96 -2.44
CA ARG A 927 -12.48 -12.13 -1.34
C ARG A 927 -13.52 -11.95 -0.23
N GLN A 928 -14.82 -11.82 -0.55
CA GLN A 928 -15.88 -11.83 0.46
C GLN A 928 -15.94 -13.16 1.22
N TRP A 929 -15.79 -14.29 0.51
CA TRP A 929 -15.72 -15.62 1.11
C TRP A 929 -14.47 -15.80 1.98
N GLN A 930 -13.30 -15.33 1.54
CA GLN A 930 -12.10 -15.29 2.37
C GLN A 930 -12.32 -14.51 3.68
N LEU A 931 -13.01 -13.36 3.64
CA LEU A 931 -13.34 -12.59 4.84
C LEU A 931 -14.31 -13.35 5.78
N LEU A 932 -15.26 -14.10 5.23
CA LEU A 932 -16.18 -14.96 6.01
C LEU A 932 -15.45 -16.16 6.65
N ARG A 933 -14.56 -16.84 5.92
CA ARG A 933 -13.70 -17.90 6.47
C ARG A 933 -12.70 -17.38 7.49
N ARG A 934 -12.14 -16.17 7.31
CA ARG A 934 -11.35 -15.48 8.34
C ARG A 934 -12.17 -15.17 9.61
N GLY A 935 -13.48 -14.95 9.48
CA GLY A 935 -14.41 -14.91 10.62
C GLY A 935 -14.41 -16.19 11.44
N ARG A 936 -14.34 -17.37 10.79
CA ARG A 936 -14.19 -18.69 11.44
C ARG A 936 -12.82 -18.85 12.11
N TYR A 937 -11.77 -18.32 11.50
CA TYR A 937 -10.43 -18.30 12.10
C TYR A 937 -10.41 -17.47 13.41
N VAL A 938 -11.06 -16.30 13.41
CA VAL A 938 -11.23 -15.46 14.63
C VAL A 938 -12.12 -16.15 15.66
N GLU A 939 -13.24 -16.75 15.25
CA GLU A 939 -14.10 -17.57 16.13
C GLU A 939 -13.30 -18.69 16.82
N PHE A 940 -12.46 -19.42 16.08
CA PHE A 940 -11.62 -20.45 16.67
C PHE A 940 -10.60 -19.87 17.68
N ASN A 941 -9.80 -18.90 17.27
CA ASN A 941 -8.72 -18.38 18.11
C ASN A 941 -9.23 -17.73 19.40
N LEU A 942 -10.39 -17.05 19.38
CA LEU A 942 -10.93 -16.40 20.58
C LEU A 942 -11.80 -17.32 21.45
N ILE A 943 -12.50 -18.31 20.88
CA ILE A 943 -13.48 -19.14 21.60
C ILE A 943 -12.89 -20.52 21.99
N TYR A 944 -11.93 -21.06 21.24
CA TYR A 944 -11.47 -22.45 21.41
C TYR A 944 -9.97 -22.58 21.64
N ASP A 945 -9.12 -21.78 20.99
CA ASP A 945 -7.66 -21.96 21.12
C ASP A 945 -7.17 -21.73 22.56
N ARG A 946 -6.55 -22.78 23.12
CA ARG A 946 -5.98 -22.77 24.48
C ARG A 946 -4.83 -21.77 24.60
N GLY A 947 -4.01 -21.61 23.57
CA GLY A 947 -2.85 -20.69 23.60
C GLY A 947 -3.28 -19.23 23.67
N THR A 948 -4.11 -18.82 22.71
CA THR A 948 -4.67 -17.46 22.62
C THR A 948 -5.47 -17.11 23.88
N LYS A 949 -6.34 -18.01 24.38
CA LYS A 949 -7.08 -17.79 25.62
C LYS A 949 -6.18 -17.66 26.84
N PHE A 950 -5.19 -18.55 27.02
CA PHE A 950 -4.26 -18.48 28.14
C PHE A 950 -3.46 -17.17 28.11
N GLY A 951 -2.97 -16.76 26.93
CA GLY A 951 -2.27 -15.50 26.74
C GLY A 951 -3.12 -14.29 27.13
N LEU A 952 -4.34 -14.16 26.60
CA LEU A 952 -5.22 -13.02 26.87
C LEU A 952 -5.72 -12.97 28.33
N MET A 953 -5.78 -14.12 29.03
CA MET A 953 -6.16 -14.20 30.44
C MET A 953 -4.96 -14.07 31.41
N THR A 954 -3.73 -13.99 30.91
CA THR A 954 -2.52 -13.86 31.74
C THR A 954 -2.23 -12.38 32.05
N PRO A 955 -2.22 -11.96 33.32
CA PRO A 955 -1.91 -10.57 33.68
C PRO A 955 -0.52 -10.16 33.17
N GLY A 956 -0.41 -8.95 32.60
CA GLY A 956 0.84 -8.43 32.04
C GLY A 956 1.30 -9.07 30.72
N ALA A 957 0.54 -10.00 30.13
CA ALA A 957 0.87 -10.59 28.84
C ALA A 957 0.82 -9.56 27.70
N ARG A 958 1.78 -9.65 26.78
CA ARG A 958 1.88 -8.75 25.61
C ARG A 958 0.80 -9.08 24.57
N TYR A 959 -0.36 -8.45 24.71
CA TYR A 959 -1.51 -8.69 23.84
C TYR A 959 -1.25 -8.34 22.37
N GLU A 960 -0.30 -7.46 22.02
CA GLU A 960 0.07 -7.22 20.61
C GLU A 960 0.68 -8.47 19.97
N SER A 961 1.56 -9.19 20.67
CA SER A 961 2.17 -10.43 20.17
C SER A 961 1.16 -11.58 20.07
N ILE A 962 0.05 -11.52 20.81
CA ILE A 962 -1.05 -12.48 20.74
C ILE A 962 -2.02 -12.11 19.60
N LEU A 963 -2.52 -10.88 19.58
CA LEU A 963 -3.47 -10.37 18.57
C LEU A 963 -2.83 -10.17 17.19
N MET A 964 -1.50 -10.23 17.09
CA MET A 964 -0.78 -10.49 15.84
C MET A 964 -1.42 -11.67 15.08
N SER A 965 -1.83 -12.74 15.78
CA SER A 965 -2.31 -13.96 15.13
C SER A 965 -3.61 -13.78 14.34
N LEU A 966 -4.40 -12.75 14.67
CA LEU A 966 -5.70 -12.52 14.03
C LEU A 966 -5.53 -11.82 12.67
N PRO A 967 -6.34 -12.18 11.66
CA PRO A 967 -6.33 -11.51 10.36
C PRO A 967 -6.71 -10.02 10.49
N PRO A 968 -6.18 -9.13 9.63
CA PRO A 968 -6.45 -7.70 9.69
C PRO A 968 -7.90 -7.35 9.31
N PHE A 969 -8.56 -8.21 8.54
CA PHE A 969 -9.96 -8.08 8.16
C PHE A 969 -10.65 -9.45 8.22
N ALA A 970 -11.83 -9.48 8.84
CA ALA A 970 -12.75 -10.61 8.88
C ALA A 970 -14.19 -10.09 8.73
N LYS A 971 -15.14 -10.96 8.37
CA LYS A 971 -16.55 -10.63 8.16
C LYS A 971 -17.45 -11.69 8.78
N TRP A 972 -18.61 -11.26 9.25
CA TRP A 972 -19.74 -12.12 9.60
C TRP A 972 -20.95 -11.77 8.74
N GLN A 973 -21.80 -12.74 8.45
CA GLN A 973 -23.04 -12.56 7.71
C GLN A 973 -24.11 -13.49 8.30
N TYR A 974 -25.29 -12.93 8.56
CA TYR A 974 -26.42 -13.66 9.13
C TYR A 974 -26.97 -14.68 8.11
N CYS A 975 -27.24 -15.91 8.57
CA CYS A 975 -27.79 -17.03 7.79
C CYS A 975 -27.17 -17.23 6.38
N HIS A 976 -25.86 -16.99 6.22
CA HIS A 976 -25.17 -17.22 4.96
C HIS A 976 -24.84 -18.70 4.74
N THR A 977 -25.39 -19.27 3.67
CA THR A 977 -25.03 -20.58 3.12
C THR A 977 -24.57 -20.38 1.67
N PRO A 978 -23.43 -20.93 1.22
CA PRO A 978 -23.03 -20.90 -0.19
C PRO A 978 -23.93 -21.81 -1.05
N ASP A 979 -24.04 -21.51 -2.34
CA ASP A 979 -24.76 -22.35 -3.32
C ASP A 979 -24.09 -23.73 -3.45
N GLU A 980 -24.88 -24.81 -3.43
CA GLU A 980 -24.39 -26.20 -3.43
C GLU A 980 -23.46 -26.54 -4.60
N LYS A 981 -23.57 -25.82 -5.72
CA LYS A 981 -22.74 -26.04 -6.93
C LYS A 981 -21.45 -25.22 -6.90
N SER A 982 -21.27 -24.33 -5.93
CA SER A 982 -20.17 -23.38 -5.85
C SER A 982 -18.88 -23.99 -5.30
N LYS A 983 -17.74 -23.31 -5.51
CA LYS A 983 -16.42 -23.72 -4.98
C LYS A 983 -16.34 -23.52 -3.46
N GLU A 984 -17.11 -22.57 -2.94
CA GLU A 984 -17.26 -22.25 -1.52
C GLU A 984 -17.98 -23.39 -0.78
N TYR A 985 -19.04 -23.97 -1.37
CA TYR A 985 -19.71 -25.15 -0.80
C TYR A 985 -18.82 -26.40 -0.85
N LYS A 986 -18.10 -26.64 -1.95
CA LYS A 986 -17.13 -27.76 -2.04
C LYS A 986 -16.04 -27.70 -0.97
N LEU A 987 -15.57 -26.50 -0.62
CA LEU A 987 -14.69 -26.32 0.54
C LEU A 987 -15.42 -26.61 1.85
N LEU A 988 -16.64 -26.11 2.02
CA LEU A 988 -17.44 -26.33 3.23
C LEU A 988 -17.65 -27.83 3.53
N GLU A 989 -17.94 -28.66 2.51
CA GLU A 989 -18.05 -30.11 2.68
C GLU A 989 -16.76 -30.75 3.22
N VAL A 990 -15.60 -30.34 2.73
CA VAL A 990 -14.27 -30.82 3.18
C VAL A 990 -13.99 -30.41 4.63
N LEU A 991 -14.48 -29.24 5.06
CA LEU A 991 -14.31 -28.75 6.42
C LEU A 991 -15.32 -29.37 7.39
N GLN A 992 -16.52 -29.72 6.94
CA GLN A 992 -17.51 -30.48 7.74
C GLN A 992 -17.15 -31.97 7.87
N LYS A 993 -16.51 -32.53 6.84
CA LYS A 993 -16.11 -33.95 6.77
C LYS A 993 -14.61 -34.02 6.42
N PRO A 994 -13.71 -33.93 7.43
CA PRO A 994 -12.27 -33.99 7.21
C PRO A 994 -11.86 -35.20 6.38
N ARG A 995 -10.94 -34.98 5.44
CA ARG A 995 -10.46 -36.00 4.49
C ARG A 995 -9.01 -36.37 4.80
N GLU A 996 -8.65 -37.58 4.40
CA GLU A 996 -7.26 -37.96 4.21
C GLU A 996 -6.78 -37.54 2.81
N TRP A 997 -5.55 -37.03 2.77
CA TRP A 997 -5.00 -36.33 1.60
C TRP A 997 -3.88 -37.09 0.89
N VAL A 998 -3.17 -37.97 1.60
CA VAL A 998 -1.92 -38.60 1.15
C VAL A 998 -2.16 -39.95 0.49
#